data_AF-A0A4S2V6L1-F1
#
_entry.id   AF-A0A4S2V6L1-F1
#
_cell.length_a   1.000
_cell.length_b   1.000
_cell.length_c   1.000
_cell.angle_alpha   90.00
_cell.angle_beta   90.00
_cell.angle_gamma   90.00
#
_symmetry.space_group_name_H-M   'P 1'
#
loop_
_entity.id
_entity.type
_entity.pdbx_description
1 polymer ?
#
loop_
_entity_poly.entity_id
_entity_poly.type
_entity_poly.pdbx_seq_one_letter_code
_entity_poly.pdbx_strand_id
1 'polypeptide(L)'
;MLLLAPLLAVTAAAGPGDAGAQPLAADAGSSRVAYAGTRHRSLGLVAGDKTDTSTPLFGDGPAHLDVQPSALGDRLVFASRRDERTPQVYLRSADGSVRRLTSGMDAGNPRLTPDGRSVVFDSAHRAAAGGVQRDLWLVRADGTGLTRLTDTPANEEHPTVSAEGGRLAYSSDAERAAGTQVYVRPLRGGAATRLTDPANGPATEPVWNPVDDATNRDVIAYTATGASGPRLRWTNGRTDGQLLAGAQAGWRTRGAAWLPDGNGLLFLSPDRTCDCKGDWDHVFQVPAHSADTPKLVYSEDREIGSPTWLGPLKGGSTVVERISAGGRNVATLQDARTDGSDPRDLNLTILNEDPAADTNTDPAKDPLFQPGPDFDPWTERQNYTPDGRRIVVTRFEGKPGSRIQRIWTADADGTNAAALPLAGRGPKDWDTDPTFSPDGRYLAFTRTSPGGVGQAAGPGRILIADAATGAIRGEVVPPADQPKGGDAQPTWSSDGTTLAFTRNLVINGNGGNKHIWTVPVDHLDRQRDLSATICFGACEVIDDSPAFSPDGTTVAFNRKNGGGRVDERSGILLASAAGGTCRVLLPDAARDKPGACGRELPETTGNGPYQPRDAAWTADGKSLVLTGRGSRAANSPEKLKLVDVATGAHNLLVTGLPGRQKEPSVQQSVDLAVRAPEKSAPLTVGGSTTVRVDVVNQGPAASPGTRLTVAPPLGVGITALTAPGTPGATCDAAALTCTLGIVPPGTTVPVTVTLTGVTPGDQPLEWSVTGTVLDPRPSDNSGRTVVPVREAPVPPKPTPTPPTPTPAPPTTPPTTPPTKPAPQPPAPKAGPGVSITAQPNPGYVGGRVVVTFTVANGRDALATGLRLRIGLPEGVPHDGPPPGCDRSGTCTLPDLAPGARSVLRVVLSPDKALTGQVTANLTTTGTDADPGDNTAQQQLRILQPRIVAVPPIGRPGFVTSVRGEDFPPGVPVRFAWKPGITAAAAPTVPQADGTFIGQLLILAKDQTGPRIITASGPGFSPVQTDFLVVNGTVQPPDEVSRR
;
A
#
# COMPACT_ATOMS: atom_id res chain seq x y z
N MET A 1 2.91 -12.34 68.25
CA MET A 1 2.06 -11.14 68.13
C MET A 1 2.38 -10.49 66.78
N LEU A 2 1.57 -10.82 65.77
CA LEU A 2 0.59 -9.93 65.10
C LEU A 2 1.29 -8.91 64.16
N LEU A 3 1.35 -9.18 62.86
CA LEU A 3 0.35 -8.81 61.82
C LEU A 3 0.16 -7.28 61.69
N LEU A 4 0.48 -6.72 60.52
CA LEU A 4 -0.52 -6.15 59.58
C LEU A 4 0.14 -5.46 58.37
N ALA A 5 -0.33 -5.84 57.18
CA ALA A 5 -0.27 -5.11 55.93
C ALA A 5 -1.70 -4.63 55.58
N PRO A 6 -1.89 -3.52 54.87
CA PRO A 6 -3.11 -3.26 54.09
C PRO A 6 -2.78 -3.20 52.57
N LEU A 7 -3.42 -4.03 51.74
CA LEU A 7 -4.70 -3.83 51.02
C LEU A 7 -4.53 -3.19 49.62
N LEU A 8 -4.71 -4.02 48.59
CA LEU A 8 -5.54 -3.71 47.42
C LEU A 8 -5.92 -5.03 46.73
N ALA A 9 -7.19 -5.39 46.88
CA ALA A 9 -7.79 -6.61 46.36
C ALA A 9 -8.16 -6.45 44.88
N VAL A 10 -7.77 -7.44 44.07
CA VAL A 10 -8.33 -7.70 42.75
C VAL A 10 -9.32 -8.85 42.92
N THR A 11 -10.61 -8.57 42.79
CA THR A 11 -11.64 -9.59 42.58
C THR A 11 -12.19 -9.43 41.18
N ALA A 12 -11.73 -10.31 40.28
CA ALA A 12 -12.35 -10.52 38.98
C ALA A 12 -13.61 -11.37 39.19
N ALA A 13 -14.78 -10.78 38.99
CA ALA A 13 -16.04 -11.50 38.81
C ALA A 13 -16.36 -11.50 37.32
N ALA A 14 -16.16 -12.63 36.65
CA ALA A 14 -16.65 -12.88 35.30
C ALA A 14 -18.15 -13.21 35.39
N GLY A 15 -18.99 -12.32 34.88
CA GLY A 15 -20.38 -12.63 34.55
C GLY A 15 -20.48 -13.08 33.08
N PRO A 16 -21.38 -14.03 32.74
CA PRO A 16 -21.66 -14.37 31.36
C PRO A 16 -22.57 -13.28 30.75
N GLY A 17 -21.98 -12.35 30.01
CA GLY A 17 -22.68 -11.32 29.26
C GLY A 17 -22.44 -11.50 27.77
N ASP A 18 -23.52 -11.54 26.99
CA ASP A 18 -23.56 -11.68 25.54
C ASP A 18 -22.51 -10.81 24.84
N ALA A 19 -21.53 -11.49 24.23
CA ALA A 19 -20.50 -10.89 23.39
C ALA A 19 -21.11 -10.51 22.04
N GLY A 20 -21.74 -9.34 21.97
CA GLY A 20 -21.91 -8.62 20.71
C GLY A 20 -20.52 -8.22 20.20
N ALA A 21 -20.06 -8.86 19.12
CA ALA A 21 -18.82 -8.52 18.45
C ALA A 21 -18.88 -7.09 17.90
N GLN A 22 -18.16 -6.16 18.53
CA GLN A 22 -17.80 -4.89 17.92
C GLN A 22 -16.53 -5.12 17.10
N PRO A 23 -16.51 -4.80 15.79
CA PRO A 23 -15.27 -4.81 15.01
C PRO A 23 -14.29 -3.80 15.65
N LEU A 24 -13.11 -4.28 16.04
CA LEU A 24 -12.00 -3.41 16.42
C LEU A 24 -11.63 -2.62 15.15
N ALA A 25 -11.84 -1.31 15.17
CA ALA A 25 -11.36 -0.44 14.11
C ALA A 25 -9.86 -0.69 13.91
N ALA A 26 -9.44 -0.99 12.69
CA ALA A 26 -8.05 -0.80 12.30
C ALA A 26 -7.66 0.65 12.67
N ASP A 27 -6.44 0.87 13.16
CA ASP A 27 -5.95 2.23 13.34
C ASP A 27 -6.14 2.98 12.01
N ALA A 28 -7.02 3.97 11.97
CA ALA A 28 -7.35 4.74 10.76
C ALA A 28 -6.13 5.47 10.16
N GLY A 29 -4.96 5.39 10.81
CA GLY A 29 -3.65 5.84 10.34
C GLY A 29 -2.85 4.81 9.53
N SER A 30 -3.33 3.59 9.30
CA SER A 30 -2.58 2.59 8.51
C SER A 30 -2.90 2.59 7.02
N SER A 31 -4.15 2.88 6.62
CA SER A 31 -4.58 2.86 5.22
C SER A 31 -4.27 4.16 4.49
N ARG A 32 -3.97 4.06 3.20
CA ARG A 32 -3.60 5.19 2.34
C ARG A 32 -4.60 5.43 1.24
N VAL A 33 -4.61 6.66 0.74
CA VAL A 33 -5.34 7.10 -0.44
C VAL A 33 -4.32 7.52 -1.48
N ALA A 34 -4.23 6.78 -2.58
CA ALA A 34 -3.44 7.17 -3.75
C ALA A 34 -4.26 8.13 -4.62
N TYR A 35 -3.61 9.12 -5.20
CA TYR A 35 -4.22 10.11 -6.09
C TYR A 35 -3.19 10.68 -7.07
N ALA A 36 -3.65 11.29 -8.16
CA ALA A 36 -2.79 12.07 -9.05
C ALA A 36 -2.83 13.53 -8.59
N GLY A 37 -1.68 14.20 -8.53
CA GLY A 37 -1.64 15.57 -8.07
C GLY A 37 -0.51 16.42 -8.62
N THR A 38 -0.70 17.74 -8.58
CA THR A 38 0.29 18.73 -9.00
C THR A 38 0.83 19.50 -7.81
N ARG A 39 2.00 20.13 -7.98
CA ARG A 39 2.61 21.08 -7.03
C ARG A 39 2.94 20.55 -5.63
N HIS A 40 2.98 19.22 -5.38
CA HIS A 40 3.45 18.69 -4.10
C HIS A 40 4.85 19.22 -3.77
N ARG A 41 5.12 19.62 -2.52
CA ARG A 41 6.36 20.31 -2.16
C ARG A 41 7.23 19.46 -1.25
N SER A 42 8.53 19.53 -1.46
CA SER A 42 9.54 18.88 -0.61
C SER A 42 10.85 19.66 -0.67
N LEU A 43 11.87 19.14 0.01
CA LEU A 43 13.19 19.77 0.10
C LEU A 43 14.14 19.21 -0.96
N GLY A 44 14.70 20.11 -1.77
CA GLY A 44 15.72 19.82 -2.76
C GLY A 44 17.11 20.28 -2.33
N LEU A 45 18.14 19.48 -2.62
CA LEU A 45 19.54 19.85 -2.53
C LEU A 45 20.00 20.36 -3.90
N VAL A 46 20.43 21.62 -4.00
CA VAL A 46 20.92 22.21 -5.25
C VAL A 46 22.25 21.59 -5.63
N ALA A 47 22.38 21.12 -6.88
CA ALA A 47 23.62 20.54 -7.37
C ALA A 47 24.69 21.63 -7.56
N GLY A 48 25.84 21.51 -6.89
CA GLY A 48 26.84 22.58 -6.84
C GLY A 48 27.45 23.01 -8.18
N ASP A 49 27.33 22.19 -9.22
CA ASP A 49 27.82 22.44 -10.58
C ASP A 49 26.73 22.93 -11.56
N LYS A 50 25.45 22.90 -11.18
CA LYS A 50 24.31 23.24 -12.05
C LYS A 50 23.33 24.18 -11.36
N THR A 51 22.86 25.16 -12.12
CA THR A 51 21.91 26.18 -11.59
C THR A 51 20.45 25.84 -11.87
N ASP A 52 20.17 24.74 -12.55
CA ASP A 52 18.84 24.34 -13.03
C ASP A 52 18.47 22.91 -12.61
N THR A 53 19.18 22.36 -11.62
CA THR A 53 18.97 20.99 -11.14
C THR A 53 19.08 20.92 -9.62
N SER A 54 18.16 20.18 -8.99
CA SER A 54 18.28 19.75 -7.59
C SER A 54 17.77 18.33 -7.36
N THR A 55 18.40 17.62 -6.44
CA THR A 55 17.99 16.25 -6.06
C THR A 55 17.17 16.26 -4.76
N PRO A 56 16.33 15.25 -4.49
CA PRO A 56 15.64 15.14 -3.20
C PRO A 56 16.64 15.08 -2.03
N LEU A 57 16.41 15.87 -0.98
CA LEU A 57 17.33 15.95 0.17
C LEU A 57 17.44 14.62 0.94
N PHE A 58 16.37 13.84 1.00
CA PHE A 58 16.27 12.61 1.78
C PHE A 58 16.57 11.33 0.97
N GLY A 59 17.10 11.49 -0.25
CA GLY A 59 17.41 10.38 -1.15
C GLY A 59 16.22 9.90 -1.97
N ASP A 60 16.37 8.71 -2.55
CA ASP A 60 15.36 8.09 -3.39
C ASP A 60 14.18 7.56 -2.56
N GLY A 61 13.00 7.45 -3.20
CA GLY A 61 11.76 7.02 -2.56
C GLY A 61 10.78 8.18 -2.31
N PRO A 62 9.65 7.92 -1.63
CA PRO A 62 8.59 8.91 -1.45
C PRO A 62 9.08 10.23 -0.84
N ALA A 63 8.80 11.34 -1.52
CA ALA A 63 9.07 12.66 -0.99
C ALA A 63 7.91 13.10 -0.10
N HIS A 64 8.17 13.31 1.19
CA HIS A 64 7.17 13.83 2.11
C HIS A 64 6.96 15.33 1.90
N LEU A 65 5.80 15.84 2.34
CA LEU A 65 5.54 17.27 2.44
C LEU A 65 6.41 17.90 3.54
N ASP A 66 7.61 18.33 3.13
CA ASP A 66 8.61 18.98 3.97
C ASP A 66 8.85 20.41 3.48
N VAL A 67 8.70 21.37 4.38
CA VAL A 67 8.64 22.80 4.06
C VAL A 67 9.42 23.65 5.06
N GLN A 68 9.68 24.91 4.69
CA GLN A 68 10.29 25.92 5.57
C GLN A 68 11.62 25.48 6.22
N PRO A 69 12.62 25.02 5.44
CA PRO A 69 13.88 24.54 5.98
C PRO A 69 14.72 25.67 6.61
N SER A 70 15.48 25.35 7.66
CA SER A 70 16.53 26.21 8.20
C SER A 70 17.67 25.37 8.77
N ALA A 71 18.90 25.71 8.40
CA ALA A 71 20.08 24.98 8.80
C ALA A 71 20.95 25.78 9.80
N LEU A 72 21.66 25.02 10.64
CA LEU A 72 22.75 25.50 11.49
C LEU A 72 23.86 24.45 11.45
N GLY A 73 24.95 24.77 10.75
CA GLY A 73 25.98 23.78 10.41
C GLY A 73 25.37 22.63 9.60
N ASP A 74 25.70 21.38 9.96
CA ASP A 74 25.20 20.18 9.27
C ASP A 74 23.81 19.72 9.73
N ARG A 75 23.14 20.49 10.58
CA ARG A 75 21.80 20.19 11.10
C ARG A 75 20.77 21.07 10.43
N LEU A 76 19.59 20.51 10.19
CA LEU A 76 18.47 21.19 9.52
C LEU A 76 17.19 20.96 10.31
N VAL A 77 16.42 22.02 10.55
CA VAL A 77 15.03 21.92 11.02
C VAL A 77 14.07 22.31 9.92
N PHE A 78 12.89 21.69 9.93
CA PHE A 78 11.86 21.89 8.91
C PHE A 78 10.49 21.54 9.49
N ALA A 79 9.43 22.03 8.85
CA ALA A 79 8.05 21.67 9.18
C ALA A 79 7.59 20.54 8.26
N SER A 80 6.88 19.55 8.81
CA SER A 80 6.43 18.38 8.04
C SER A 80 5.15 17.76 8.61
N ARG A 81 4.43 17.02 7.75
CA ARG A 81 3.18 16.32 8.10
C ARG A 81 3.34 14.80 8.17
N ARG A 82 4.57 14.29 8.25
CA ARG A 82 4.91 12.85 8.26
C ARG A 82 4.14 12.01 9.29
N ASP A 83 3.76 12.60 10.42
CA ASP A 83 3.10 11.87 11.51
C ASP A 83 1.71 12.41 11.87
N GLU A 84 1.38 13.66 11.49
CA GLU A 84 0.10 14.29 11.85
C GLU A 84 -0.41 15.18 10.71
N ARG A 85 -1.73 15.40 10.69
CA ARG A 85 -2.42 16.20 9.67
C ARG A 85 -1.95 17.66 9.64
N THR A 86 -1.63 18.22 10.80
CA THR A 86 -1.04 19.55 10.95
C THR A 86 0.49 19.45 11.02
N PRO A 87 1.23 20.40 10.43
CA PRO A 87 2.68 20.37 10.44
C PRO A 87 3.29 20.35 11.84
N GLN A 88 4.33 19.55 12.01
CA GLN A 88 5.16 19.45 13.21
C GLN A 88 6.61 19.84 12.89
N VAL A 89 7.38 20.18 13.91
CA VAL A 89 8.81 20.45 13.76
C VAL A 89 9.59 19.15 13.72
N TYR A 90 10.48 19.02 12.74
CA TYR A 90 11.44 17.93 12.63
C TYR A 90 12.87 18.47 12.57
N LEU A 91 13.80 17.62 13.00
CA LEU A 91 15.23 17.85 12.94
C LEU A 91 15.89 16.73 12.12
N ARG A 92 16.62 17.11 11.08
CA ARG A 92 17.60 16.27 10.41
C ARG A 92 18.97 16.49 11.06
N SER A 93 19.57 15.42 11.55
CA SER A 93 20.93 15.39 12.08
C SER A 93 21.98 15.35 10.96
N ALA A 94 23.26 15.54 11.32
CA ALA A 94 24.37 15.50 10.37
C ALA A 94 24.50 14.14 9.65
N ASP A 95 24.16 13.04 10.34
CA ASP A 95 24.14 11.67 9.80
C ASP A 95 22.93 11.39 8.87
N GLY A 96 22.05 12.37 8.68
CA GLY A 96 20.83 12.24 7.88
C GLY A 96 19.62 11.68 8.61
N SER A 97 19.77 11.23 9.87
CA SER A 97 18.64 10.77 10.67
C SER A 97 17.64 11.90 10.90
N VAL A 98 16.35 11.60 10.78
CA VAL A 98 15.24 12.54 10.99
C VAL A 98 14.54 12.20 12.29
N ARG A 99 14.29 13.23 13.11
CA ARG A 99 13.57 13.09 14.37
C ARG A 99 12.48 14.14 14.50
N ARG A 100 11.30 13.69 14.89
CA ARG A 100 10.18 14.56 15.27
C ARG A 100 10.47 15.26 16.60
N LEU A 101 10.18 16.55 16.68
CA LEU A 101 10.38 17.37 17.89
C LEU A 101 9.08 17.74 18.60
N THR A 102 7.95 17.86 17.87
CA THR A 102 6.67 18.33 18.43
C THR A 102 5.51 17.40 18.08
N SER A 103 4.44 17.45 18.89
CA SER A 103 3.17 16.75 18.62
C SER A 103 1.96 17.56 19.00
N GLY A 104 0.86 17.40 18.25
CA GLY A 104 -0.39 18.13 18.48
C GLY A 104 -0.30 19.63 18.15
N MET A 105 0.72 20.06 17.42
CA MET A 105 0.94 21.47 17.06
C MET A 105 0.45 21.77 15.64
N ASP A 106 0.42 23.03 15.24
CA ASP A 106 0.36 23.48 13.84
C ASP A 106 1.57 24.39 13.59
N ALA A 107 2.75 23.76 13.56
CA ALA A 107 4.05 24.42 13.67
C ALA A 107 4.57 24.94 12.33
N GLY A 108 5.11 26.16 12.34
CA GLY A 108 5.70 26.82 11.19
C GLY A 108 7.03 27.49 11.53
N ASN A 109 7.80 27.78 10.48
CA ASN A 109 9.03 28.57 10.50
C ASN A 109 10.04 28.18 11.60
N PRO A 110 10.43 26.91 11.72
CA PRO A 110 11.37 26.50 12.77
C PRO A 110 12.78 27.06 12.52
N ARG A 111 13.47 27.41 13.62
CA ARG A 111 14.89 27.83 13.64
C ARG A 111 15.61 27.24 14.84
N LEU A 112 16.82 26.71 14.64
CA LEU A 112 17.69 26.30 15.74
C LEU A 112 18.18 27.53 16.52
N THR A 113 18.33 27.42 17.83
CA THR A 113 19.13 28.39 18.60
C THR A 113 20.61 28.27 18.20
N PRO A 114 21.42 29.33 18.32
CA PRO A 114 22.84 29.30 17.92
C PRO A 114 23.67 28.20 18.61
N ASP A 115 23.29 27.80 19.82
CA ASP A 115 23.93 26.70 20.55
C ASP A 115 23.51 25.29 20.07
N GLY A 116 22.54 25.21 19.14
CA GLY A 116 21.99 23.99 18.58
C GLY A 116 21.18 23.13 19.56
N ARG A 117 20.90 23.63 20.78
CA ARG A 117 20.18 22.88 21.82
C ARG A 117 18.68 23.13 21.81
N SER A 118 18.29 24.31 21.35
CA SER A 118 16.96 24.88 21.17
C SER A 118 16.38 24.74 19.76
N VAL A 119 15.06 24.67 19.58
CA VAL A 119 14.38 25.10 18.35
C VAL A 119 13.25 26.06 18.72
N VAL A 120 13.25 27.25 18.12
CA VAL A 120 12.11 28.19 18.17
C VAL A 120 11.26 28.00 16.93
N PHE A 121 9.96 28.18 17.05
CA PHE A 121 8.99 28.06 15.96
C PHE A 121 7.70 28.81 16.31
N ASP A 122 6.86 29.09 15.34
CA ASP A 122 5.51 29.62 15.59
C ASP A 122 4.46 28.52 15.44
N SER A 123 3.33 28.62 16.15
CA SER A 123 2.27 27.62 16.03
C SER A 123 0.87 28.20 16.11
N ALA A 124 0.04 27.82 15.13
CA ALA A 124 -1.38 28.15 15.13
C ALA A 124 -2.16 27.32 16.15
N HIS A 125 -3.07 27.99 16.84
CA HIS A 125 -4.04 27.38 17.72
C HIS A 125 -5.29 28.25 17.81
N ARG A 126 -6.33 27.76 18.48
CA ARG A 126 -7.57 28.50 18.65
C ARG A 126 -7.37 29.61 19.69
N ALA A 127 -7.63 30.85 19.29
CA ALA A 127 -7.51 32.01 20.17
C ALA A 127 -8.57 31.99 21.28
N ALA A 128 -8.26 32.55 22.45
CA ALA A 128 -9.21 32.65 23.57
C ALA A 128 -10.47 33.47 23.21
N ALA A 129 -10.31 34.49 22.36
CA ALA A 129 -11.39 35.32 21.84
C ALA A 129 -12.16 34.69 20.66
N GLY A 130 -11.81 33.46 20.24
CA GLY A 130 -12.27 32.84 19.01
C GLY A 130 -11.41 33.22 17.79
N GLY A 131 -11.38 32.35 16.78
CA GLY A 131 -10.48 32.46 15.62
C GLY A 131 -9.20 31.63 15.74
N VAL A 132 -8.27 31.84 14.80
CA VAL A 132 -6.94 31.20 14.78
C VAL A 132 -5.90 32.28 15.10
N GLN A 133 -4.97 31.94 15.99
CA GLN A 133 -3.87 32.79 16.40
C GLN A 133 -2.55 32.01 16.36
N ARG A 134 -1.45 32.69 16.01
CA ARG A 134 -0.10 32.12 16.08
C ARG A 134 0.71 32.74 17.22
N ASP A 135 1.31 31.89 18.04
CA ASP A 135 2.26 32.30 19.07
C ASP A 135 3.61 31.60 18.86
N LEU A 136 4.64 32.13 19.51
CA LEU A 136 5.99 31.60 19.47
C LEU A 136 6.20 30.54 20.54
N TRP A 137 6.95 29.50 20.20
CA TRP A 137 7.25 28.36 21.04
C TRP A 137 8.74 28.00 20.97
N LEU A 138 9.20 27.31 22.01
CA LEU A 138 10.53 26.72 22.13
C LEU A 138 10.40 25.24 22.46
N VAL A 139 11.17 24.39 21.80
CA VAL A 139 11.32 22.97 22.16
C VAL A 139 12.79 22.59 22.19
N ARG A 140 13.19 21.70 23.09
CA ARG A 140 14.56 21.17 23.11
C ARG A 140 14.84 20.38 21.85
N ALA A 141 16.10 20.40 21.41
CA ALA A 141 16.56 19.62 20.28
C ALA A 141 16.45 18.11 20.52
N ASP A 142 16.19 17.64 21.75
CA ASP A 142 15.86 16.24 22.10
C ASP A 142 14.34 15.93 22.13
N GLY A 143 13.51 16.94 21.85
CA GLY A 143 12.05 16.84 21.74
C GLY A 143 11.32 17.14 23.06
N THR A 144 12.06 17.40 24.13
CA THR A 144 11.48 17.70 25.45
C THR A 144 11.33 19.19 25.70
N GLY A 145 10.70 19.56 26.83
CA GLY A 145 10.71 20.94 27.32
C GLY A 145 9.97 21.95 26.44
N LEU A 146 8.90 21.52 25.76
CA LEU A 146 8.03 22.42 24.98
C LEU A 146 7.51 23.57 25.87
N THR A 147 7.80 24.80 25.48
CA THR A 147 7.47 26.01 26.24
C THR A 147 6.91 27.07 25.31
N ARG A 148 5.75 27.65 25.67
CA ARG A 148 5.17 28.80 24.96
C ARG A 148 5.94 30.07 25.35
N LEU A 149 6.37 30.84 24.36
CA LEU A 149 7.16 32.07 24.55
C LEU A 149 6.28 33.31 24.54
N THR A 150 5.29 33.40 23.65
CA THR A 150 4.32 34.50 23.58
C THR A 150 2.92 34.03 23.94
N ASP A 151 2.14 34.92 24.55
CA ASP A 151 0.72 34.71 24.85
C ASP A 151 0.05 36.09 24.80
N THR A 152 0.07 36.70 23.62
CA THR A 152 -0.60 37.99 23.39
C THR A 152 -1.88 37.75 22.60
N PRO A 153 -2.65 38.78 22.19
CA PRO A 153 -3.74 38.63 21.20
C PRO A 153 -3.28 38.77 19.74
N ALA A 154 -2.00 39.05 19.50
CA ALA A 154 -1.43 39.26 18.17
C ALA A 154 -1.00 37.93 17.53
N ASN A 155 -0.85 37.91 16.21
CA ASN A 155 -0.12 36.84 15.53
C ASN A 155 1.37 37.13 15.60
N GLU A 156 2.14 36.21 16.16
CA GLU A 156 3.59 36.22 16.11
C GLU A 156 4.15 35.06 15.28
N GLU A 157 5.01 35.38 14.32
CA GLU A 157 5.51 34.42 13.32
C GLU A 157 6.99 34.64 12.99
N HIS A 158 7.61 33.65 12.34
CA HIS A 158 8.98 33.69 11.83
C HIS A 158 10.03 34.03 12.91
N PRO A 159 10.09 33.28 14.03
CA PRO A 159 11.05 33.55 15.10
C PRO A 159 12.49 33.27 14.67
N THR A 160 13.43 34.11 15.11
CA THR A 160 14.88 33.91 14.97
C THR A 160 15.61 34.39 16.22
N VAL A 161 16.73 33.75 16.57
CA VAL A 161 17.46 34.01 17.83
C VAL A 161 18.77 34.69 17.52
N SER A 162 19.13 35.68 18.34
CA SER A 162 20.39 36.41 18.21
C SER A 162 21.60 35.50 18.36
N ALA A 163 22.74 35.84 17.72
CA ALA A 163 23.94 35.01 17.73
C ALA A 163 24.44 34.68 19.15
N GLU A 164 24.29 35.61 20.11
CA GLU A 164 24.64 35.38 21.51
C GLU A 164 23.61 34.53 22.30
N GLY A 165 22.46 34.21 21.69
CA GLY A 165 21.42 33.34 22.27
C GLY A 165 20.46 34.01 23.26
N GLY A 166 20.57 35.33 23.46
CA GLY A 166 19.84 36.06 24.50
C GLY A 166 18.54 36.74 24.05
N ARG A 167 18.35 36.98 22.75
CA ARG A 167 17.25 37.77 22.18
C ARG A 167 16.50 36.98 21.10
N LEU A 168 15.23 37.30 20.94
CA LEU A 168 14.31 36.71 19.97
C LEU A 168 13.75 37.82 19.08
N ALA A 169 13.97 37.73 17.77
CA ALA A 169 13.28 38.55 16.76
C ALA A 169 12.15 37.74 16.13
N TYR A 170 11.08 38.41 15.76
CA TYR A 170 9.90 37.81 15.13
C TYR A 170 9.06 38.89 14.45
N SER A 171 8.20 38.48 13.53
CA SER A 171 7.16 39.35 12.95
C SER A 171 5.88 39.31 13.79
N SER A 172 5.24 40.46 14.02
CA SER A 172 4.01 40.55 14.80
C SER A 172 3.07 41.64 14.30
N ASP A 173 1.75 41.38 14.35
CA ASP A 173 0.68 42.35 14.03
C ASP A 173 0.12 43.09 15.27
N ALA A 174 0.85 43.07 16.40
CA ALA A 174 0.42 43.65 17.68
C ALA A 174 -0.03 45.11 17.61
N GLU A 175 0.55 45.90 16.70
CA GLU A 175 0.15 47.29 16.46
C GLU A 175 -0.66 47.40 15.15
N ARG A 176 -1.98 47.30 15.24
CA ARG A 176 -2.88 47.30 14.07
C ARG A 176 -2.63 48.45 13.07
N ALA A 177 -2.32 49.65 13.55
CA ALA A 177 -2.06 50.81 12.69
C ALA A 177 -0.72 50.72 11.93
N ALA A 178 0.24 49.95 12.45
CA ALA A 178 1.54 49.72 11.84
C ALA A 178 1.57 48.48 10.90
N GLY A 179 0.54 47.63 10.98
CA GLY A 179 0.54 46.32 10.33
C GLY A 179 1.57 45.37 10.95
N THR A 180 1.89 44.28 10.23
CA THR A 180 2.92 43.32 10.67
C THR A 180 4.29 43.97 10.65
N GLN A 181 5.00 43.96 11.77
CA GLN A 181 6.32 44.57 11.93
C GLN A 181 7.29 43.63 12.64
N VAL A 182 8.60 43.89 12.57
CA VAL A 182 9.61 43.09 13.27
C VAL A 182 9.80 43.63 14.69
N TYR A 183 9.69 42.74 15.67
CA TYR A 183 9.89 43.01 17.09
C TYR A 183 11.04 42.19 17.64
N VAL A 184 11.69 42.72 18.68
CA VAL A 184 12.69 42.00 19.46
C VAL A 184 12.32 41.99 20.93
N ARG A 185 12.57 40.86 21.60
CA ARG A 185 12.43 40.72 23.06
C ARG A 185 13.53 39.82 23.64
N PRO A 186 13.75 39.82 24.97
CA PRO A 186 14.60 38.81 25.60
C PRO A 186 14.01 37.40 25.41
N LEU A 187 14.86 36.42 25.09
CA LEU A 187 14.41 35.03 24.87
C LEU A 187 13.79 34.41 26.15
N ARG A 188 14.25 34.84 27.33
CA ARG A 188 13.70 34.42 28.63
C ARG A 188 12.36 35.06 28.99
N GLY A 189 11.81 35.89 28.12
CA GLY A 189 10.60 36.67 28.37
C GLY A 189 10.90 38.11 28.82
N GLY A 190 9.89 38.96 28.70
CA GLY A 190 10.00 40.41 28.89
C GLY A 190 9.31 41.18 27.78
N ALA A 191 9.39 42.52 27.88
CA ALA A 191 8.79 43.46 26.93
C ALA A 191 9.41 43.31 25.53
N ALA A 192 8.58 43.54 24.51
CA ALA A 192 8.99 43.56 23.12
C ALA A 192 9.15 45.01 22.64
N THR A 193 10.10 45.23 21.74
CA THR A 193 10.35 46.52 21.10
C THR A 193 10.28 46.35 19.59
N ARG A 194 9.50 47.20 18.91
CA ARG A 194 9.46 47.26 17.45
C ARG A 194 10.78 47.81 16.92
N LEU A 195 11.36 47.15 15.91
CA LEU A 195 12.61 47.59 15.28
C LEU A 195 12.43 48.22 13.90
N THR A 196 11.30 47.96 13.23
CA THR A 196 11.05 48.42 11.87
C THR A 196 10.13 49.64 11.84
N ASP A 197 10.34 50.46 10.80
CA ASP A 197 9.51 51.63 10.51
C ASP A 197 8.30 51.23 9.64
N PRO A 198 7.06 51.43 10.12
CA PRO A 198 5.84 51.14 9.37
C PRO A 198 5.75 51.86 8.02
N ALA A 199 6.49 52.96 7.82
CA ALA A 199 6.56 53.66 6.54
C ALA A 199 7.10 52.79 5.39
N ASN A 200 7.84 51.72 5.69
CA ASN A 200 8.37 50.77 4.69
C ASN A 200 7.36 49.65 4.33
N GLY A 201 6.17 49.63 4.93
CA GLY A 201 5.17 48.57 4.75
C GLY A 201 5.33 47.41 5.75
N PRO A 202 4.54 46.32 5.59
CA PRO A 202 4.66 45.14 6.45
C PRO A 202 6.05 44.51 6.38
N ALA A 203 6.62 44.20 7.55
CA ALA A 203 7.94 43.60 7.72
C ALA A 203 7.83 42.16 8.26
N THR A 204 8.37 41.19 7.52
CA THR A 204 8.24 39.75 7.76
C THR A 204 9.57 39.01 7.55
N GLU A 205 9.59 37.69 7.83
CA GLU A 205 10.74 36.81 7.60
C GLU A 205 12.08 37.31 8.20
N PRO A 206 12.13 37.81 9.46
CA PRO A 206 13.39 38.27 10.03
C PRO A 206 14.39 37.11 10.19
N VAL A 207 15.65 37.36 9.85
CA VAL A 207 16.77 36.44 10.05
C VAL A 207 17.95 37.17 10.70
N TRP A 208 18.30 36.75 11.91
CA TRP A 208 19.42 37.30 12.64
C TRP A 208 20.74 36.85 12.00
N ASN A 209 21.72 37.75 11.93
CA ASN A 209 23.07 37.39 11.53
C ASN A 209 23.66 36.34 12.49
N PRO A 210 24.25 35.24 11.99
CA PRO A 210 24.71 34.14 12.82
C PRO A 210 26.03 34.41 13.58
N VAL A 211 26.70 35.53 13.35
CA VAL A 211 28.03 35.82 13.92
C VAL A 211 27.95 36.75 15.13
N ASP A 212 28.48 36.30 16.27
CA ASP A 212 28.57 37.06 17.53
C ASP A 212 29.84 37.94 17.60
N ASP A 213 29.92 38.95 16.72
CA ASP A 213 30.94 40.01 16.78
C ASP A 213 30.29 41.38 16.95
N ALA A 214 31.07 42.42 17.26
CA ALA A 214 30.53 43.75 17.55
C ALA A 214 29.79 44.40 16.36
N THR A 215 30.13 44.00 15.13
CA THR A 215 29.56 44.53 13.89
C THR A 215 28.26 43.82 13.53
N ASN A 216 28.22 42.50 13.70
CA ASN A 216 27.19 41.62 13.16
C ASN A 216 26.12 41.20 14.17
N ARG A 217 26.43 41.16 15.48
CA ARG A 217 25.54 40.59 16.53
C ARG A 217 24.15 41.23 16.61
N ASP A 218 23.97 42.45 16.12
CA ASP A 218 22.70 43.18 16.16
C ASP A 218 21.98 43.19 14.80
N VAL A 219 22.61 42.71 13.73
CA VAL A 219 22.09 42.81 12.37
C VAL A 219 21.00 41.76 12.13
N ILE A 220 19.83 42.24 11.71
CA ILE A 220 18.69 41.43 11.29
C ILE A 220 18.34 41.81 9.86
N ALA A 221 18.35 40.84 8.94
CA ALA A 221 17.76 41.01 7.62
C ALA A 221 16.27 40.65 7.67
N TYR A 222 15.43 41.32 6.89
CA TYR A 222 13.98 41.07 6.84
C TYR A 222 13.39 41.45 5.48
N THR A 223 12.21 40.93 5.18
CA THR A 223 11.43 41.27 3.98
C THR A 223 10.44 42.38 4.30
N ALA A 224 10.51 43.51 3.60
CA ALA A 224 9.52 44.59 3.66
C ALA A 224 8.66 44.61 2.40
N THR A 225 7.34 44.65 2.53
CA THR A 225 6.43 44.61 1.36
C THR A 225 5.77 45.97 1.14
N GLY A 226 6.23 46.69 0.12
CA GLY A 226 5.65 47.97 -0.30
C GLY A 226 4.80 47.85 -1.56
N ALA A 227 4.37 49.00 -2.10
CA ALA A 227 3.58 49.07 -3.34
C ALA A 227 4.33 48.50 -4.57
N SER A 228 5.66 48.53 -4.58
CA SER A 228 6.52 47.97 -5.63
C SER A 228 6.91 46.48 -5.39
N GLY A 229 6.27 45.83 -4.41
CA GLY A 229 6.51 44.43 -4.04
C GLY A 229 7.51 44.28 -2.88
N PRO A 230 7.90 43.03 -2.56
CA PRO A 230 8.78 42.73 -1.44
C PRO A 230 10.22 43.19 -1.72
N ARG A 231 10.92 43.68 -0.69
CA ARG A 231 12.33 44.08 -0.74
C ARG A 231 13.06 43.62 0.51
N LEU A 232 14.27 43.11 0.35
CA LEU A 232 15.15 42.83 1.48
C LEU A 232 15.72 44.11 2.09
N ARG A 233 15.56 44.21 3.41
CA ARG A 233 16.05 45.29 4.25
C ARG A 233 16.85 44.72 5.41
N TRP A 234 17.51 45.59 6.14
CA TRP A 234 18.20 45.25 7.36
C TRP A 234 18.00 46.31 8.43
N THR A 235 18.13 45.90 9.69
CA THR A 235 18.16 46.78 10.85
C THR A 235 19.14 46.27 11.89
N ASN A 236 19.69 47.16 12.70
CA ASN A 236 20.41 46.83 13.94
C ASN A 236 19.74 47.44 15.19
N GLY A 237 18.48 47.86 15.05
CA GLY A 237 17.70 48.58 16.07
C GLY A 237 18.07 50.05 16.24
N ARG A 238 19.13 50.53 15.58
CA ARG A 238 19.56 51.94 15.56
C ARG A 238 19.44 52.55 14.18
N THR A 239 19.78 51.77 13.16
CA THR A 239 19.72 52.13 11.75
C THR A 239 18.93 51.07 10.99
N ASP A 240 18.17 51.51 9.99
CA ASP A 240 17.40 50.66 9.07
C ASP A 240 17.70 51.08 7.62
N GLY A 241 17.86 50.12 6.71
CA GLY A 241 18.18 50.41 5.32
C GLY A 241 17.92 49.25 4.36
N GLN A 242 18.17 49.49 3.07
CA GLN A 242 18.16 48.42 2.06
C GLN A 242 19.34 47.48 2.27
N LEU A 243 19.10 46.17 2.13
CA LEU A 243 20.14 45.16 2.30
C LEU A 243 21.03 45.02 1.06
N LEU A 244 20.45 45.21 -0.13
CA LEU A 244 21.16 45.21 -1.41
C LEU A 244 21.44 46.64 -1.88
N ALA A 245 22.55 46.83 -2.61
CA ALA A 245 22.94 48.12 -3.19
C ALA A 245 22.97 48.06 -4.73
N GLY A 246 23.34 49.17 -5.37
CA GLY A 246 23.49 49.23 -6.83
C GLY A 246 22.17 49.09 -7.61
N ALA A 247 22.23 48.50 -8.80
CA ALA A 247 21.07 48.32 -9.67
C ALA A 247 20.04 47.33 -9.07
N GLN A 248 20.50 46.41 -8.23
CA GLN A 248 19.69 45.34 -7.63
C GLN A 248 18.96 45.79 -6.35
N ALA A 249 19.27 46.97 -5.80
CA ALA A 249 18.48 47.57 -4.73
C ALA A 249 17.00 47.74 -5.12
N GLY A 250 16.71 47.84 -6.42
CA GLY A 250 15.37 47.91 -6.98
C GLY A 250 14.67 46.57 -7.19
N TRP A 251 15.34 45.42 -7.01
CA TRP A 251 14.77 44.10 -7.30
C TRP A 251 13.76 43.64 -6.26
N ARG A 252 12.65 43.04 -6.73
CA ARG A 252 11.73 42.24 -5.92
C ARG A 252 12.52 41.14 -5.21
N THR A 253 12.60 41.21 -3.89
CA THR A 253 13.47 40.33 -3.09
C THR A 253 12.82 39.94 -1.77
N ARG A 254 13.00 38.69 -1.35
CA ARG A 254 12.45 38.12 -0.10
C ARG A 254 13.25 36.91 0.40
N GLY A 255 12.91 36.41 1.59
CA GLY A 255 13.38 35.12 2.10
C GLY A 255 14.90 35.03 2.26
N ALA A 256 15.52 35.99 2.95
CA ALA A 256 16.96 35.98 3.20
C ALA A 256 17.39 34.79 4.07
N ALA A 257 18.57 34.23 3.80
CA ALA A 257 19.26 33.30 4.68
C ALA A 257 20.77 33.61 4.69
N TRP A 258 21.32 33.86 5.88
CA TRP A 258 22.74 34.14 6.04
C TRP A 258 23.60 32.89 5.78
N LEU A 259 24.75 33.09 5.15
CA LEU A 259 25.82 32.10 5.13
C LEU A 259 26.52 32.06 6.49
N PRO A 260 27.26 30.98 6.82
CA PRO A 260 27.91 30.83 8.12
C PRO A 260 28.93 31.92 8.48
N ASP A 261 29.39 32.71 7.51
CA ASP A 261 30.34 33.81 7.72
C ASP A 261 29.68 35.13 8.16
N GLY A 262 28.35 35.21 8.16
CA GLY A 262 27.61 36.43 8.48
C GLY A 262 27.77 37.55 7.45
N ASN A 263 28.41 37.32 6.31
CA ASN A 263 28.61 38.33 5.26
C ASN A 263 27.86 37.97 3.98
N GLY A 264 27.78 36.69 3.63
CA GLY A 264 27.03 36.24 2.47
C GLY A 264 25.56 35.98 2.78
N LEU A 265 24.70 36.18 1.77
CA LEU A 265 23.27 35.93 1.84
C LEU A 265 22.82 35.07 0.67
N LEU A 266 21.93 34.13 0.94
CA LEU A 266 20.99 33.58 -0.03
C LEU A 266 19.70 34.41 0.02
N PHE A 267 19.05 34.59 -1.13
CA PHE A 267 17.73 35.23 -1.20
C PHE A 267 16.95 34.80 -2.44
N LEU A 268 15.63 35.07 -2.42
CA LEU A 268 14.72 34.84 -3.53
C LEU A 268 14.45 36.13 -4.31
N SER A 269 14.43 36.03 -5.64
CA SER A 269 14.03 37.13 -6.53
C SER A 269 13.49 36.58 -7.86
N PRO A 270 12.35 37.10 -8.38
CA PRO A 270 11.94 36.88 -9.76
C PRO A 270 12.68 37.79 -10.75
N ASP A 271 13.27 38.88 -10.26
CA ASP A 271 14.03 39.82 -11.06
C ASP A 271 15.45 39.28 -11.32
N ARG A 272 15.99 39.56 -12.51
CA ARG A 272 17.31 39.10 -12.96
C ARG A 272 17.93 40.03 -14.00
N THR A 273 19.21 39.84 -14.26
CA THR A 273 19.99 40.66 -15.20
C THR A 273 19.94 40.19 -16.67
N CYS A 274 19.46 38.97 -16.95
CA CYS A 274 19.33 38.43 -18.32
C CYS A 274 17.95 38.73 -18.94
N ASP A 275 17.84 38.62 -20.27
CA ASP A 275 16.55 38.53 -20.99
C ASP A 275 15.93 37.11 -20.99
N CYS A 276 16.41 36.23 -20.10
CA CYS A 276 15.92 34.86 -20.03
C CYS A 276 14.49 34.80 -19.42
N LYS A 277 13.65 33.87 -19.89
CA LYS A 277 12.19 33.86 -19.61
C LYS A 277 11.85 33.37 -18.20
N GLY A 278 10.81 33.93 -17.59
CA GLY A 278 10.18 33.46 -16.34
C GLY A 278 9.93 34.52 -15.25
N ASP A 279 8.70 34.65 -14.77
CA ASP A 279 8.36 35.49 -13.60
C ASP A 279 8.13 34.55 -12.40
N TRP A 280 9.20 33.93 -11.91
CA TRP A 280 9.18 33.04 -10.73
C TRP A 280 10.43 33.26 -9.88
N ASP A 281 10.34 32.97 -8.58
CA ASP A 281 11.46 33.14 -7.65
C ASP A 281 12.67 32.27 -8.05
N HIS A 282 13.86 32.89 -8.08
CA HIS A 282 15.16 32.25 -8.25
C HIS A 282 15.98 32.41 -6.96
N VAL A 283 16.91 31.48 -6.69
CA VAL A 283 17.85 31.60 -5.56
C VAL A 283 19.12 32.31 -6.02
N PHE A 284 19.45 33.41 -5.37
CA PHE A 284 20.68 34.17 -5.59
C PHE A 284 21.58 34.17 -4.36
N GLN A 285 22.88 34.38 -4.59
CA GLN A 285 23.89 34.56 -3.55
C GLN A 285 24.67 35.86 -3.77
N VAL A 286 24.83 36.67 -2.71
CA VAL A 286 25.60 37.92 -2.76
C VAL A 286 26.14 38.29 -1.37
N PRO A 287 27.25 39.02 -1.24
CA PRO A 287 27.61 39.66 0.02
C PRO A 287 26.57 40.74 0.41
N ALA A 288 26.24 40.83 1.69
CA ALA A 288 25.38 41.88 2.23
C ALA A 288 25.94 43.27 1.92
N HIS A 289 25.05 44.21 1.58
CA HIS A 289 25.37 45.60 1.19
C HIS A 289 26.22 45.74 -0.08
N SER A 290 26.52 44.65 -0.80
CA SER A 290 27.29 44.74 -2.04
C SER A 290 26.46 45.35 -3.18
N ALA A 291 27.15 46.07 -4.06
CA ALA A 291 26.63 46.53 -5.35
C ALA A 291 26.98 45.56 -6.50
N ASP A 292 27.62 44.44 -6.19
CA ASP A 292 27.95 43.40 -7.16
C ASP A 292 26.69 42.72 -7.69
N THR A 293 26.77 42.22 -8.93
CA THR A 293 25.70 41.39 -9.50
C THR A 293 25.56 40.10 -8.70
N PRO A 294 24.36 39.80 -8.14
CA PRO A 294 24.12 38.56 -7.42
C PRO A 294 24.38 37.32 -8.29
N LYS A 295 25.05 36.33 -7.71
CA LYS A 295 25.30 35.05 -8.37
C LYS A 295 24.02 34.22 -8.37
N LEU A 296 23.56 33.77 -9.54
CA LEU A 296 22.48 32.79 -9.63
C LEU A 296 22.94 31.44 -9.06
N VAL A 297 22.24 30.95 -8.04
CA VAL A 297 22.47 29.65 -7.42
C VAL A 297 21.53 28.61 -7.99
N TYR A 298 20.25 28.94 -8.11
CA TYR A 298 19.23 27.98 -8.53
C TYR A 298 18.03 28.63 -9.21
N SER A 299 17.54 28.01 -10.30
CA SER A 299 16.42 28.48 -11.11
C SER A 299 15.72 27.34 -11.84
N GLU A 300 14.51 26.99 -11.40
CA GLU A 300 13.59 26.08 -12.08
C GLU A 300 12.15 26.59 -11.90
N ASP A 301 11.25 26.33 -12.87
CA ASP A 301 9.81 26.66 -12.76
C ASP A 301 9.07 25.64 -11.87
N ARG A 302 9.47 25.62 -10.59
CA ARG A 302 9.02 24.67 -9.56
C ARG A 302 8.61 25.35 -8.26
N GLU A 303 8.17 26.61 -8.35
CA GLU A 303 7.69 27.41 -7.20
C GLU A 303 8.68 27.34 -6.02
N ILE A 304 9.87 27.90 -6.28
CA ILE A 304 10.99 27.93 -5.34
C ILE A 304 10.58 28.74 -4.09
N GLY A 305 10.73 28.12 -2.93
CA GLY A 305 10.47 28.70 -1.62
C GLY A 305 11.74 28.91 -0.81
N SER A 306 11.60 28.89 0.52
CA SER A 306 12.65 29.30 1.45
C SER A 306 13.98 28.53 1.23
N PRO A 307 15.10 29.24 0.96
CA PRO A 307 16.41 28.63 0.87
C PRO A 307 17.12 28.60 2.23
N THR A 308 18.09 27.70 2.40
CA THR A 308 19.02 27.69 3.53
C THR A 308 20.36 27.09 3.14
N TRP A 309 21.43 27.45 3.86
CA TRP A 309 22.77 26.90 3.66
C TRP A 309 23.06 25.76 4.64
N LEU A 310 23.20 24.53 4.14
CA LEU A 310 23.52 23.34 4.94
C LEU A 310 25.03 23.08 4.90
N GLY A 311 25.64 23.03 6.09
CA GLY A 311 27.05 22.69 6.29
C GLY A 311 28.01 23.88 6.36
N PRO A 312 29.33 23.63 6.27
CA PRO A 312 30.36 24.67 6.39
C PRO A 312 30.32 25.66 5.21
N LEU A 313 30.95 26.83 5.37
CA LEU A 313 31.03 27.84 4.31
C LEU A 313 31.68 27.30 3.02
N LYS A 314 32.75 26.50 3.17
CA LYS A 314 33.38 25.77 2.07
C LYS A 314 32.93 24.32 2.09
N GLY A 315 32.29 23.85 1.01
CA GLY A 315 31.78 22.48 0.90
C GLY A 315 30.34 22.30 1.39
N GLY A 316 29.72 23.33 1.95
CA GLY A 316 28.27 23.35 2.20
C GLY A 316 27.45 23.46 0.92
N SER A 317 26.14 23.31 1.05
CA SER A 317 25.21 23.25 -0.08
C SER A 317 23.93 24.01 0.21
N THR A 318 23.30 24.51 -0.85
CA THR A 318 21.98 25.15 -0.74
C THR A 318 20.89 24.10 -0.71
N VAL A 319 20.04 24.16 0.32
CA VAL A 319 18.78 23.40 0.40
C VAL A 319 17.64 24.37 0.13
N VAL A 320 16.68 23.94 -0.67
CA VAL A 320 15.55 24.78 -1.07
C VAL A 320 14.24 24.01 -1.01
N GLU A 321 13.21 24.68 -0.54
CA GLU A 321 11.85 24.20 -0.66
C GLU A 321 11.35 24.38 -2.10
N ARG A 322 10.77 23.35 -2.72
CA ARG A 322 10.28 23.41 -4.11
C ARG A 322 9.21 22.37 -4.39
N ILE A 323 8.57 22.48 -5.55
CA ILE A 323 7.74 21.40 -6.11
C ILE A 323 8.61 20.15 -6.35
N SER A 324 8.07 18.99 -6.00
CA SER A 324 8.74 17.68 -6.07
C SER A 324 8.76 17.12 -7.49
N ALA A 325 7.69 17.32 -8.26
CA ALA A 325 7.63 17.04 -9.69
C ALA A 325 8.58 17.95 -10.50
N GLY A 326 8.93 17.55 -11.72
CA GLY A 326 9.87 18.27 -12.61
C GLY A 326 9.39 19.61 -13.16
N GLY A 327 8.17 20.05 -12.83
CA GLY A 327 7.60 21.32 -13.22
C GLY A 327 6.25 21.55 -12.54
N ARG A 328 5.78 22.79 -12.49
CA ARG A 328 4.58 23.15 -11.72
C ARG A 328 3.27 22.50 -12.20
N ASN A 329 3.14 22.27 -13.51
CA ASN A 329 1.97 21.63 -14.13
C ASN A 329 2.22 20.15 -14.44
N VAL A 330 3.27 19.53 -13.87
CA VAL A 330 3.51 18.09 -13.98
C VAL A 330 2.75 17.40 -12.86
N ALA A 331 1.84 16.49 -13.21
CA ALA A 331 1.15 15.66 -12.24
C ALA A 331 1.94 14.38 -11.94
N THR A 332 2.03 14.04 -10.67
CA THR A 332 2.69 12.82 -10.17
C THR A 332 1.70 11.94 -9.43
N LEU A 333 2.02 10.65 -9.32
CA LEU A 333 1.35 9.75 -8.39
C LEU A 333 1.74 10.15 -6.96
N GLN A 334 0.73 10.38 -6.13
CA GLN A 334 0.88 10.81 -4.75
C GLN A 334 0.02 9.93 -3.85
N ASP A 335 0.30 9.93 -2.56
CA ASP A 335 -0.61 9.36 -1.58
C ASP A 335 -0.64 10.15 -0.27
N ALA A 336 -1.63 9.88 0.56
CA ALA A 336 -1.71 10.35 1.94
C ALA A 336 -2.40 9.29 2.81
N ARG A 337 -2.23 9.35 4.13
CA ARG A 337 -3.04 8.51 5.02
C ARG A 337 -4.50 8.96 5.03
N THR A 338 -5.40 8.06 5.37
CA THR A 338 -6.86 8.35 5.43
C THR A 338 -7.26 9.37 6.49
N ASP A 339 -6.37 9.71 7.43
CA ASP A 339 -6.56 10.81 8.39
C ASP A 339 -6.06 12.18 7.87
N GLY A 340 -5.47 12.21 6.67
CA GLY A 340 -4.90 13.39 6.04
C GLY A 340 -3.45 13.70 6.44
N SER A 341 -2.82 12.84 7.25
CA SER A 341 -1.39 12.93 7.55
C SER A 341 -0.54 12.26 6.47
N ASP A 342 0.76 12.55 6.52
CA ASP A 342 1.79 11.99 5.64
C ASP A 342 1.47 12.00 4.15
N PRO A 343 1.14 13.17 3.57
CA PRO A 343 1.08 13.32 2.13
C PRO A 343 2.49 13.14 1.54
N ARG A 344 2.58 12.35 0.46
CA ARG A 344 3.83 12.01 -0.23
C ARG A 344 3.68 12.12 -1.74
N ASP A 345 4.73 12.56 -2.41
CA ASP A 345 4.95 12.34 -3.84
C ASP A 345 5.72 11.04 -4.05
N LEU A 346 5.17 10.12 -4.84
CA LEU A 346 5.75 8.80 -5.11
C LEU A 346 6.70 8.82 -6.32
N ASN A 347 7.06 10.01 -6.83
CA ASN A 347 8.04 10.25 -7.90
C ASN A 347 7.73 9.57 -9.24
N LEU A 348 6.46 9.27 -9.51
CA LEU A 348 6.02 8.74 -10.79
C LEU A 348 5.22 9.78 -11.56
N THR A 349 5.80 10.35 -12.63
CA THR A 349 5.12 11.32 -13.49
C THR A 349 3.98 10.67 -14.26
N ILE A 350 2.79 11.26 -14.20
CA ILE A 350 1.56 10.75 -14.79
C ILE A 350 1.20 11.49 -16.08
N LEU A 351 1.13 12.82 -16.02
CA LEU A 351 0.70 13.66 -17.14
C LEU A 351 1.26 15.09 -17.03
N ASN A 352 1.21 15.83 -18.13
CA ASN A 352 1.48 17.27 -18.16
C ASN A 352 0.17 18.04 -18.32
N GLU A 353 -0.25 18.73 -17.27
CA GLU A 353 -1.46 19.55 -17.25
C GLU A 353 -1.29 20.84 -18.09
N ASP A 354 -2.36 21.26 -18.76
CA ASP A 354 -2.41 22.55 -19.45
C ASP A 354 -2.41 23.72 -18.43
N PRO A 355 -1.44 24.65 -18.47
CA PRO A 355 -1.43 25.84 -17.62
C PRO A 355 -2.68 26.73 -17.76
N ALA A 356 -3.43 26.62 -18.87
CA ALA A 356 -4.72 27.28 -19.02
C ALA A 356 -5.73 26.85 -17.93
N ALA A 357 -5.57 25.65 -17.35
CA ALA A 357 -6.38 25.18 -16.23
C ALA A 357 -6.27 26.08 -14.99
N ASP A 358 -5.15 26.77 -14.78
CA ASP A 358 -4.96 27.69 -13.66
C ASP A 358 -5.59 29.07 -13.90
N THR A 359 -5.86 29.44 -15.16
CA THR A 359 -6.30 30.79 -15.54
C THR A 359 -7.69 30.85 -16.16
N ASN A 360 -8.26 29.71 -16.55
CA ASN A 360 -9.57 29.63 -17.19
C ASN A 360 -10.71 30.05 -16.24
N THR A 361 -11.49 31.04 -16.66
CA THR A 361 -12.67 31.51 -15.92
C THR A 361 -13.98 31.14 -16.60
N ASP A 362 -13.93 30.57 -17.81
CA ASP A 362 -15.09 30.18 -18.61
C ASP A 362 -15.44 28.70 -18.33
N PRO A 363 -16.58 28.41 -17.65
CA PRO A 363 -16.96 27.04 -17.35
C PRO A 363 -17.30 26.21 -18.60
N ALA A 364 -17.55 26.82 -19.76
CA ALA A 364 -17.78 26.11 -21.01
C ALA A 364 -16.48 25.58 -21.64
N LYS A 365 -15.32 26.03 -21.16
CA LYS A 365 -14.01 25.53 -21.55
C LYS A 365 -13.46 24.67 -20.43
N ASP A 366 -12.98 23.49 -20.78
CA ASP A 366 -12.39 22.57 -19.82
C ASP A 366 -10.98 22.17 -20.26
N PRO A 367 -9.95 22.97 -19.96
CA PRO A 367 -8.57 22.64 -20.31
C PRO A 367 -8.06 21.33 -19.69
N LEU A 368 -8.76 20.78 -18.68
CA LEU A 368 -8.39 19.49 -18.10
C LEU A 368 -8.77 18.33 -19.03
N PHE A 369 -9.88 18.42 -19.75
CA PHE A 369 -10.33 17.34 -20.66
C PHE A 369 -10.24 17.70 -22.14
N GLN A 370 -10.09 18.99 -22.46
CA GLN A 370 -9.84 19.55 -23.78
C GLN A 370 -8.60 20.47 -23.76
N PRO A 371 -7.42 19.91 -23.44
CA PRO A 371 -6.19 20.69 -23.38
C PRO A 371 -5.72 21.20 -24.74
N GLY A 372 -4.81 22.17 -24.72
CA GLY A 372 -4.00 22.53 -25.87
C GLY A 372 -3.16 21.35 -26.40
N PRO A 373 -2.64 21.43 -27.63
CA PRO A 373 -2.04 20.29 -28.36
C PRO A 373 -0.80 19.66 -27.71
N ASP A 374 -0.12 20.39 -26.81
CA ASP A 374 1.11 19.93 -26.14
C ASP A 374 0.87 19.37 -24.73
N PHE A 375 -0.38 19.37 -24.26
CA PHE A 375 -0.74 18.96 -22.91
C PHE A 375 -1.65 17.73 -22.92
N ASP A 376 -1.65 17.03 -21.80
CA ASP A 376 -2.32 15.75 -21.62
C ASP A 376 -3.70 15.97 -20.96
N PRO A 377 -4.77 15.31 -21.44
CA PRO A 377 -6.06 15.37 -20.77
C PRO A 377 -6.03 14.55 -19.47
N TRP A 378 -6.83 14.96 -18.49
CA TRP A 378 -7.01 14.28 -17.20
C TRP A 378 -7.91 13.05 -17.33
N THR A 379 -7.42 12.04 -18.05
CA THR A 379 -8.02 10.70 -18.23
C THR A 379 -7.27 9.62 -17.43
N GLU A 380 -6.40 10.04 -16.51
CA GLU A 380 -5.63 9.12 -15.67
C GLU A 380 -6.50 8.52 -14.56
N ARG A 381 -6.10 7.34 -14.07
CA ARG A 381 -6.63 6.71 -12.85
C ARG A 381 -5.57 5.85 -12.21
N GLN A 382 -5.71 5.66 -10.91
CA GLN A 382 -4.89 4.75 -10.11
C GLN A 382 -5.78 3.83 -9.29
N ASN A 383 -5.34 2.60 -9.07
CA ASN A 383 -5.95 1.67 -8.13
C ASN A 383 -4.89 0.87 -7.39
N TYR A 384 -5.09 0.63 -6.10
CA TYR A 384 -4.26 -0.35 -5.38
C TYR A 384 -4.54 -1.77 -5.92
N THR A 385 -3.52 -2.61 -5.94
CA THR A 385 -3.73 -4.07 -6.02
C THR A 385 -4.51 -4.52 -4.78
N PRO A 386 -5.28 -5.63 -4.85
CA PRO A 386 -6.03 -6.14 -3.71
C PRO A 386 -5.15 -6.31 -2.46
N ASP A 387 -3.92 -6.79 -2.62
CA ASP A 387 -2.95 -6.98 -1.53
C ASP A 387 -2.34 -5.67 -0.97
N GLY A 388 -2.72 -4.51 -1.54
CA GLY A 388 -2.27 -3.19 -1.15
C GLY A 388 -0.79 -2.89 -1.39
N ARG A 389 -0.02 -3.82 -1.98
CA ARG A 389 1.44 -3.69 -2.13
C ARG A 389 1.86 -2.90 -3.35
N ARG A 390 0.98 -2.81 -4.35
CA ARG A 390 1.23 -2.12 -5.61
C ARG A 390 0.09 -1.19 -5.96
N ILE A 391 0.38 -0.26 -6.86
CA ILE A 391 -0.57 0.66 -7.47
C ILE A 391 -0.49 0.45 -8.97
N VAL A 392 -1.63 0.12 -9.60
CA VAL A 392 -1.78 0.23 -11.04
C VAL A 392 -2.18 1.65 -11.37
N VAL A 393 -1.55 2.25 -12.38
CA VAL A 393 -1.76 3.64 -12.75
C VAL A 393 -1.70 3.80 -14.26
N THR A 394 -2.41 4.78 -14.77
CA THR A 394 -2.32 5.19 -16.16
C THR A 394 -1.35 6.37 -16.32
N ARG A 395 -0.47 6.35 -17.32
CA ARG A 395 0.54 7.38 -17.57
C ARG A 395 0.66 7.75 -19.05
N PHE A 396 0.79 9.05 -19.32
CA PHE A 396 1.16 9.56 -20.65
C PHE A 396 2.67 9.53 -20.89
N GLU A 397 3.05 9.15 -22.11
CA GLU A 397 4.45 9.02 -22.52
C GLU A 397 4.62 9.22 -24.03
N GLY A 398 5.87 9.27 -24.47
CA GLY A 398 6.21 9.60 -25.86
C GLY A 398 6.42 11.10 -26.07
N LYS A 399 6.51 11.49 -27.34
CA LYS A 399 6.85 12.86 -27.75
C LYS A 399 5.62 13.78 -27.65
N PRO A 400 5.78 15.06 -27.26
CA PRO A 400 4.70 16.06 -27.30
C PRO A 400 3.91 16.06 -28.62
N GLY A 401 2.61 16.30 -28.54
CA GLY A 401 1.68 16.24 -29.69
C GLY A 401 1.38 14.85 -30.27
N SER A 402 2.05 13.79 -29.77
CA SER A 402 1.84 12.39 -30.19
C SER A 402 1.92 11.41 -29.02
N ARG A 403 1.66 11.91 -27.82
CA ARG A 403 1.75 11.14 -26.58
C ARG A 403 0.69 10.06 -26.55
N ILE A 404 1.08 8.91 -26.01
CA ILE A 404 0.22 7.75 -25.82
C ILE A 404 0.04 7.51 -24.32
N GLN A 405 -1.06 6.86 -23.96
CA GLN A 405 -1.34 6.51 -22.58
C GLN A 405 -1.21 5.00 -22.38
N ARG A 406 -0.40 4.58 -21.40
CA ARG A 406 -0.22 3.18 -21.04
C ARG A 406 -0.55 2.95 -19.57
N ILE A 407 -0.91 1.71 -19.26
CA ILE A 407 -1.09 1.23 -17.89
C ILE A 407 0.25 0.71 -17.38
N TRP A 408 0.61 1.17 -16.18
CA TRP A 408 1.80 0.83 -15.44
C TRP A 408 1.42 0.26 -14.07
N THR A 409 2.31 -0.52 -13.47
CA THR A 409 2.25 -0.88 -12.06
C THR A 409 3.51 -0.36 -11.37
N ALA A 410 3.37 0.16 -10.16
CA ALA A 410 4.47 0.49 -9.26
C ALA A 410 4.21 -0.14 -7.89
N ASP A 411 5.24 -0.32 -7.08
CA ASP A 411 5.06 -0.65 -5.66
C ASP A 411 4.41 0.53 -4.93
N ALA A 412 3.83 0.29 -3.75
CA ALA A 412 3.07 1.31 -3.00
C ALA A 412 3.92 2.51 -2.52
N ASP A 413 5.24 2.45 -2.66
CA ASP A 413 6.17 3.56 -2.44
C ASP A 413 6.63 4.24 -3.75
N GLY A 414 6.05 3.86 -4.89
CA GLY A 414 6.38 4.38 -6.22
C GLY A 414 7.57 3.70 -6.92
N THR A 415 8.27 2.79 -6.24
CA THR A 415 9.42 2.09 -6.84
C THR A 415 8.96 0.96 -7.79
N ASN A 416 9.91 0.38 -8.53
CA ASN A 416 9.66 -0.74 -9.44
C ASN A 416 8.54 -0.52 -10.47
N ALA A 417 8.39 0.74 -10.92
CA ALA A 417 7.41 1.12 -11.92
C ALA A 417 7.69 0.44 -13.28
N ALA A 418 6.73 -0.30 -13.81
CA ALA A 418 6.81 -0.96 -15.11
C ALA A 418 5.48 -0.91 -15.87
N ALA A 419 5.55 -0.75 -17.20
CA ALA A 419 4.37 -0.82 -18.06
C ALA A 419 3.86 -2.26 -18.16
N LEU A 420 2.54 -2.46 -18.12
CA LEU A 420 1.94 -3.77 -18.33
C LEU A 420 1.93 -4.15 -19.82
N PRO A 421 2.27 -5.40 -20.18
CA PRO A 421 2.34 -5.86 -21.56
C PRO A 421 0.94 -6.24 -22.11
N LEU A 422 -0.01 -5.30 -22.10
CA LEU A 422 -1.39 -5.54 -22.53
C LEU A 422 -1.47 -5.82 -24.03
N ALA A 423 -1.99 -7.00 -24.41
CA ALA A 423 -2.03 -7.47 -25.78
C ALA A 423 -2.97 -6.65 -26.68
N GLY A 424 -2.70 -6.66 -28.00
CA GLY A 424 -3.60 -6.10 -29.02
C GLY A 424 -3.61 -4.57 -29.13
N ARG A 425 -2.62 -3.88 -28.56
CA ARG A 425 -2.56 -2.42 -28.56
C ARG A 425 -2.01 -1.86 -29.89
N GLY A 426 -2.70 -0.89 -30.46
CA GLY A 426 -2.23 -0.08 -31.57
C GLY A 426 -1.18 0.98 -31.16
N PRO A 427 -0.44 1.56 -32.13
CA PRO A 427 0.64 2.51 -31.85
C PRO A 427 0.16 3.86 -31.29
N LYS A 428 -1.11 4.20 -31.46
CA LYS A 428 -1.72 5.47 -31.00
C LYS A 428 -2.77 5.28 -29.92
N ASP A 429 -2.98 4.08 -29.44
CA ASP A 429 -4.06 3.79 -28.50
C ASP A 429 -3.78 4.44 -27.15
N TRP A 430 -4.84 4.69 -26.38
CA TRP A 430 -4.75 5.09 -24.99
C TRP A 430 -5.41 4.02 -24.13
N ASP A 431 -4.64 3.41 -23.21
CA ASP A 431 -5.15 2.47 -22.22
C ASP A 431 -5.30 3.20 -20.88
N THR A 432 -6.53 3.28 -20.36
CA THR A 432 -6.95 4.07 -19.20
C THR A 432 -7.76 3.26 -18.20
N ASP A 433 -8.06 3.87 -17.05
CA ASP A 433 -9.02 3.35 -16.07
C ASP A 433 -8.76 1.91 -15.58
N PRO A 434 -7.51 1.52 -15.23
CA PRO A 434 -7.21 0.17 -14.81
C PRO A 434 -7.81 -0.15 -13.44
N THR A 435 -8.45 -1.31 -13.31
CA THR A 435 -8.95 -1.84 -12.04
C THR A 435 -8.77 -3.35 -11.96
N PHE A 436 -8.26 -3.83 -10.82
CA PHE A 436 -8.07 -5.26 -10.59
C PHE A 436 -9.38 -5.92 -10.16
N SER A 437 -9.58 -7.16 -10.60
CA SER A 437 -10.55 -8.03 -9.96
C SER A 437 -10.17 -8.23 -8.48
N PRO A 438 -11.14 -8.50 -7.59
CA PRO A 438 -10.86 -8.61 -6.15
C PRO A 438 -9.88 -9.73 -5.77
N ASP A 439 -9.76 -10.76 -6.62
CA ASP A 439 -8.78 -11.84 -6.49
C ASP A 439 -7.40 -11.53 -7.11
N GLY A 440 -7.25 -10.38 -7.75
CA GLY A 440 -6.02 -9.90 -8.40
C GLY A 440 -5.67 -10.62 -9.71
N ARG A 441 -6.52 -11.53 -10.19
CA ARG A 441 -6.23 -12.36 -11.37
C ARG A 441 -6.46 -11.63 -12.69
N TYR A 442 -7.40 -10.70 -12.72
CA TYR A 442 -7.80 -9.99 -13.92
C TYR A 442 -7.65 -8.48 -13.75
N LEU A 443 -7.43 -7.80 -14.87
CA LEU A 443 -7.43 -6.35 -14.95
C LEU A 443 -8.50 -5.94 -15.96
N ALA A 444 -9.50 -5.18 -15.51
CA ALA A 444 -10.40 -4.47 -16.42
C ALA A 444 -9.83 -3.07 -16.69
N PHE A 445 -9.90 -2.61 -17.93
CA PHE A 445 -9.42 -1.30 -18.32
C PHE A 445 -10.11 -0.81 -19.59
N THR A 446 -9.96 0.46 -19.89
CA THR A 446 -10.50 1.07 -21.11
C THR A 446 -9.41 1.23 -22.14
N ARG A 447 -9.66 0.80 -23.38
CA ARG A 447 -8.81 1.08 -24.54
C ARG A 447 -9.55 2.00 -25.51
N THR A 448 -8.93 3.13 -25.83
CA THR A 448 -9.39 4.05 -26.87
C THR A 448 -8.48 3.93 -28.09
N SER A 449 -9.05 3.55 -29.25
CA SER A 449 -8.27 3.22 -30.46
C SER A 449 -8.79 3.96 -31.71
N PRO A 450 -8.02 4.89 -32.31
CA PRO A 450 -6.82 5.50 -31.74
C PRO A 450 -7.17 6.38 -30.53
N GLY A 451 -6.21 6.64 -29.65
CA GLY A 451 -6.34 7.64 -28.61
C GLY A 451 -6.43 9.05 -29.18
N GLY A 452 -6.97 9.99 -28.40
CA GLY A 452 -7.13 11.38 -28.79
C GLY A 452 -8.13 12.13 -27.93
N VAL A 453 -8.30 13.42 -28.22
CA VAL A 453 -9.27 14.29 -27.54
C VAL A 453 -10.39 14.66 -28.51
N GLY A 454 -11.63 14.73 -28.01
CA GLY A 454 -12.78 15.13 -28.81
C GLY A 454 -12.99 14.24 -30.04
N GLN A 455 -13.18 14.84 -31.21
CA GLN A 455 -13.45 14.12 -32.47
C GLN A 455 -12.23 13.34 -33.01
N ALA A 456 -11.03 13.59 -32.48
CA ALA A 456 -9.83 12.83 -32.87
C ALA A 456 -9.75 11.46 -32.18
N ALA A 457 -10.50 11.26 -31.11
CA ALA A 457 -10.54 10.00 -30.37
C ALA A 457 -11.38 8.95 -31.11
N GLY A 458 -10.88 7.72 -31.16
CA GLY A 458 -11.69 6.56 -31.50
C GLY A 458 -12.65 6.15 -30.38
N PRO A 459 -13.44 5.09 -30.57
CA PRO A 459 -14.30 4.58 -29.50
C PRO A 459 -13.48 3.95 -28.37
N GLY A 460 -13.88 4.23 -27.12
CA GLY A 460 -13.42 3.51 -25.93
C GLY A 460 -14.12 2.16 -25.79
N ARG A 461 -13.38 1.11 -25.43
CA ARG A 461 -13.89 -0.24 -25.14
C ARG A 461 -13.31 -0.76 -23.83
N ILE A 462 -14.13 -1.47 -23.07
CA ILE A 462 -13.67 -2.11 -21.83
C ILE A 462 -13.15 -3.49 -22.19
N LEU A 463 -11.90 -3.74 -21.79
CA LEU A 463 -11.20 -4.99 -22.00
C LEU A 463 -10.88 -5.62 -20.65
N ILE A 464 -10.97 -6.95 -20.58
CA ILE A 464 -10.55 -7.75 -19.43
C ILE A 464 -9.30 -8.51 -19.83
N ALA A 465 -8.18 -8.22 -19.18
CA ALA A 465 -6.91 -8.90 -19.36
C ALA A 465 -6.59 -9.83 -18.20
N ASP A 466 -5.86 -10.90 -18.48
CA ASP A 466 -5.15 -11.66 -17.46
C ASP A 466 -4.03 -10.80 -16.85
N ALA A 467 -4.06 -10.58 -15.54
CA ALA A 467 -3.16 -9.64 -14.86
C ALA A 467 -1.68 -10.02 -14.97
N ALA A 468 -1.39 -11.32 -15.00
CA ALA A 468 -0.01 -11.83 -15.03
C ALA A 468 0.60 -11.78 -16.44
N THR A 469 -0.21 -12.06 -17.46
CA THR A 469 0.27 -12.24 -18.85
C THR A 469 -0.06 -11.08 -19.78
N GLY A 470 -1.04 -10.23 -19.42
CA GLY A 470 -1.55 -9.16 -20.28
C GLY A 470 -2.42 -9.64 -21.44
N ALA A 471 -2.73 -10.95 -21.52
CA ALA A 471 -3.58 -11.51 -22.57
C ALA A 471 -5.04 -11.06 -22.40
N ILE A 472 -5.66 -10.54 -23.46
CA ILE A 472 -7.07 -10.15 -23.44
C ILE A 472 -7.95 -11.41 -23.40
N ARG A 473 -8.87 -11.46 -22.43
CA ARG A 473 -9.81 -12.56 -22.17
C ARG A 473 -11.25 -12.21 -22.50
N GLY A 474 -11.60 -10.92 -22.49
CA GLY A 474 -12.94 -10.45 -22.79
C GLY A 474 -12.96 -9.00 -23.22
N GLU A 475 -14.01 -8.63 -23.94
CA GLU A 475 -14.34 -7.27 -24.36
C GLU A 475 -15.82 -7.03 -24.10
N VAL A 476 -16.16 -5.89 -23.49
CA VAL A 476 -17.55 -5.45 -23.36
C VAL A 476 -18.00 -4.88 -24.69
N VAL A 477 -18.86 -5.61 -25.40
CA VAL A 477 -19.41 -5.20 -26.68
C VAL A 477 -20.90 -4.94 -26.51
N PRO A 478 -21.41 -3.71 -26.73
CA PRO A 478 -22.83 -3.43 -26.67
C PRO A 478 -23.64 -4.35 -27.61
N PRO A 479 -24.72 -4.99 -27.13
CA PRO A 479 -25.69 -5.68 -27.98
C PRO A 479 -26.22 -4.80 -29.12
N ALA A 480 -26.71 -5.42 -30.20
CA ALA A 480 -27.08 -4.70 -31.42
C ALA A 480 -28.22 -3.69 -31.22
N ASP A 481 -29.10 -3.94 -30.26
CA ASP A 481 -30.24 -3.12 -29.84
C ASP A 481 -29.87 -2.07 -28.78
N GLN A 482 -28.63 -2.07 -28.28
CA GLN A 482 -28.14 -1.11 -27.31
C GLN A 482 -27.30 0.00 -27.94
N PRO A 483 -27.21 1.19 -27.29
CA PRO A 483 -26.37 2.29 -27.77
C PRO A 483 -24.89 1.90 -27.90
N LYS A 484 -24.26 2.24 -29.03
CA LYS A 484 -22.87 1.89 -29.36
C LYS A 484 -21.83 2.92 -28.91
N GLY A 485 -22.04 3.51 -27.74
CA GLY A 485 -21.20 4.53 -27.14
C GLY A 485 -19.73 4.14 -26.95
N GLY A 486 -18.91 5.11 -26.58
CA GLY A 486 -17.61 4.82 -25.98
C GLY A 486 -17.79 4.39 -24.52
N ASP A 487 -17.15 3.29 -24.14
CA ASP A 487 -17.17 2.74 -22.78
C ASP A 487 -15.89 3.11 -22.03
N ALA A 488 -16.02 3.54 -20.78
CA ALA A 488 -14.92 4.03 -19.95
C ALA A 488 -15.11 3.62 -18.47
N GLN A 489 -14.06 3.79 -17.67
CA GLN A 489 -14.16 3.78 -16.21
C GLN A 489 -14.76 2.49 -15.58
N PRO A 490 -14.28 1.29 -15.95
CA PRO A 490 -14.72 0.07 -15.31
C PRO A 490 -14.38 0.03 -13.81
N THR A 491 -15.23 -0.63 -13.03
CA THR A 491 -15.02 -0.99 -11.62
C THR A 491 -15.60 -2.37 -11.36
N TRP A 492 -14.97 -3.16 -10.48
CA TRP A 492 -15.42 -4.49 -10.12
C TRP A 492 -16.30 -4.47 -8.88
N SER A 493 -17.35 -5.28 -8.87
CA SER A 493 -18.02 -5.66 -7.64
C SER A 493 -17.04 -6.42 -6.73
N SER A 494 -17.24 -6.35 -5.42
CA SER A 494 -16.33 -6.96 -4.44
C SER A 494 -16.25 -8.48 -4.53
N ASP A 495 -17.22 -9.11 -5.20
CA ASP A 495 -17.23 -10.54 -5.53
C ASP A 495 -16.60 -10.90 -6.87
N GLY A 496 -16.24 -9.92 -7.68
CA GLY A 496 -15.62 -10.11 -9.00
C GLY A 496 -16.58 -10.62 -10.07
N THR A 497 -17.89 -10.69 -9.81
CA THR A 497 -18.87 -11.26 -10.75
C THR A 497 -19.47 -10.22 -11.69
N THR A 498 -19.41 -8.94 -11.33
CA THR A 498 -20.07 -7.85 -12.05
C THR A 498 -19.09 -6.70 -12.27
N LEU A 499 -19.12 -6.12 -13.46
CA LEU A 499 -18.49 -4.83 -13.76
C LEU A 499 -19.55 -3.74 -13.80
N ALA A 500 -19.24 -2.57 -13.24
CA ALA A 500 -19.94 -1.33 -13.53
C ALA A 500 -19.02 -0.40 -14.33
N PHE A 501 -19.59 0.38 -15.24
CA PHE A 501 -18.82 1.24 -16.13
C PHE A 501 -19.65 2.38 -16.69
N THR A 502 -18.99 3.36 -17.30
CA THR A 502 -19.65 4.49 -17.96
C THR A 502 -19.74 4.26 -19.46
N ARG A 503 -20.90 4.60 -20.07
CA ARG A 503 -21.09 4.64 -21.53
C ARG A 503 -21.57 6.00 -22.00
N ASN A 504 -20.93 6.54 -23.04
CA ASN A 504 -21.36 7.77 -23.72
C ASN A 504 -22.63 7.53 -24.55
N LEU A 505 -23.60 8.43 -24.48
CA LEU A 505 -24.89 8.31 -25.17
C LEU A 505 -25.26 9.58 -25.96
N VAL A 506 -26.02 9.39 -27.04
CA VAL A 506 -26.76 10.45 -27.75
C VAL A 506 -28.24 10.24 -27.47
N ILE A 507 -28.88 11.19 -26.81
CA ILE A 507 -30.27 11.11 -26.37
C ILE A 507 -31.02 12.28 -27.01
N ASN A 508 -32.11 12.01 -27.73
CA ASN A 508 -32.89 13.01 -28.47
C ASN A 508 -32.05 13.88 -29.46
N GLY A 509 -30.96 13.33 -30.00
CA GLY A 509 -30.03 14.07 -30.86
C GLY A 509 -29.01 14.93 -30.11
N ASN A 510 -29.09 15.00 -28.77
CA ASN A 510 -28.14 15.70 -27.92
C ASN A 510 -27.03 14.74 -27.48
N GLY A 511 -25.77 15.10 -27.82
CA GLY A 511 -24.58 14.40 -27.35
C GLY A 511 -24.18 14.78 -25.93
N GLY A 512 -23.11 14.15 -25.44
CA GLY A 512 -22.52 14.49 -24.14
C GLY A 512 -23.29 13.93 -22.94
N ASN A 513 -24.18 12.96 -23.14
CA ASN A 513 -24.78 12.19 -22.03
C ASN A 513 -23.88 11.01 -21.67
N LYS A 514 -23.89 10.61 -20.41
CA LYS A 514 -23.17 9.44 -19.92
C LYS A 514 -24.02 8.70 -18.90
N HIS A 515 -24.14 7.39 -19.03
CA HIS A 515 -24.88 6.56 -18.08
C HIS A 515 -23.95 5.52 -17.46
N ILE A 516 -24.29 5.09 -16.25
CA ILE A 516 -23.68 3.92 -15.60
C ILE A 516 -24.38 2.65 -16.09
N TRP A 517 -23.58 1.69 -16.50
CA TRP A 517 -24.00 0.36 -16.94
C TRP A 517 -23.40 -0.70 -16.03
N THR A 518 -24.11 -1.81 -15.88
CA THR A 518 -23.63 -3.01 -15.18
C THR A 518 -23.65 -4.21 -16.11
N VAL A 519 -22.68 -5.11 -15.98
CA VAL A 519 -22.57 -6.32 -16.79
C VAL A 519 -21.97 -7.49 -15.99
N PRO A 520 -22.56 -8.70 -16.04
CA PRO A 520 -21.93 -9.89 -15.49
C PRO A 520 -20.68 -10.27 -16.29
N VAL A 521 -19.59 -10.59 -15.60
CA VAL A 521 -18.28 -10.86 -16.22
C VAL A 521 -18.31 -12.10 -17.12
N ASP A 522 -19.12 -13.08 -16.74
CA ASP A 522 -19.33 -14.37 -17.41
C ASP A 522 -20.22 -14.23 -18.66
N HIS A 523 -20.94 -13.11 -18.78
CA HIS A 523 -21.94 -12.83 -19.80
C HIS A 523 -21.88 -11.36 -20.21
N LEU A 524 -20.77 -10.97 -20.86
CA LEU A 524 -20.47 -9.58 -21.24
C LEU A 524 -21.50 -8.97 -22.21
N ASP A 525 -22.36 -9.78 -22.82
CA ASP A 525 -23.49 -9.38 -23.65
C ASP A 525 -24.73 -8.94 -22.83
N ARG A 526 -24.82 -9.30 -21.55
CA ARG A 526 -25.99 -9.03 -20.69
C ARG A 526 -25.85 -7.71 -19.93
N GLN A 527 -25.77 -6.62 -20.67
CA GLN A 527 -25.57 -5.29 -20.14
C GLN A 527 -26.88 -4.63 -19.74
N ARG A 528 -26.87 -3.90 -18.62
CA ARG A 528 -28.02 -3.15 -18.08
C ARG A 528 -27.65 -1.70 -17.85
N ASP A 529 -28.48 -0.79 -18.33
CA ASP A 529 -28.41 0.65 -18.02
C ASP A 529 -28.93 0.89 -16.60
N LEU A 530 -28.03 1.14 -15.66
CA LEU A 530 -28.38 1.40 -14.26
C LEU A 530 -28.99 2.80 -14.11
N SER A 531 -28.40 3.80 -14.77
CA SER A 531 -28.85 5.21 -14.73
C SER A 531 -30.31 5.36 -15.18
N ALA A 532 -30.71 4.68 -16.26
CA ALA A 532 -32.08 4.71 -16.77
C ALA A 532 -33.11 4.22 -15.74
N THR A 533 -32.74 3.37 -14.78
CA THR A 533 -33.67 2.85 -13.74
C THR A 533 -33.96 3.86 -12.63
N ILE A 534 -33.20 4.95 -12.54
CA ILE A 534 -33.21 5.92 -11.43
C ILE A 534 -33.27 7.38 -11.91
N CYS A 535 -33.52 7.58 -13.20
CA CYS A 535 -33.49 8.87 -13.87
C CYS A 535 -34.88 9.52 -13.99
N PHE A 536 -34.89 10.82 -14.29
CA PHE A 536 -36.10 11.57 -14.61
C PHE A 536 -36.19 11.82 -16.12
N GLY A 537 -37.42 11.96 -16.63
CA GLY A 537 -37.67 12.35 -18.02
C GLY A 537 -36.92 11.48 -19.03
N ALA A 538 -36.22 12.10 -19.98
CA ALA A 538 -35.42 11.42 -20.99
C ALA A 538 -34.04 10.94 -20.50
N CYS A 539 -33.71 11.13 -19.21
CA CYS A 539 -32.40 10.82 -18.62
C CYS A 539 -31.23 11.54 -19.30
N GLU A 540 -31.38 12.83 -19.61
CA GLU A 540 -30.29 13.65 -20.16
C GLU A 540 -29.32 14.08 -19.05
N VAL A 541 -28.55 13.12 -18.54
CA VAL A 541 -27.59 13.28 -17.44
C VAL A 541 -26.19 12.83 -17.86
N ILE A 542 -25.21 13.28 -17.09
CA ILE A 542 -23.85 12.74 -17.10
C ILE A 542 -23.63 12.07 -15.75
N ASP A 543 -23.87 10.77 -15.73
CA ASP A 543 -23.44 9.88 -14.68
C ASP A 543 -22.10 9.25 -15.06
N ASP A 544 -21.10 9.41 -14.20
CA ASP A 544 -19.74 8.95 -14.48
C ASP A 544 -19.06 8.47 -13.19
N SER A 545 -17.91 7.81 -13.35
CA SER A 545 -17.04 7.37 -12.25
C SER A 545 -17.73 6.45 -11.23
N PRO A 546 -18.24 5.29 -11.67
CA PRO A 546 -18.85 4.33 -10.77
C PRO A 546 -17.82 3.71 -9.83
N ALA A 547 -18.22 3.47 -8.59
CA ALA A 547 -17.44 2.77 -7.58
C ALA A 547 -18.35 1.88 -6.71
N PHE A 548 -18.07 0.57 -6.69
CA PHE A 548 -18.79 -0.35 -5.81
C PHE A 548 -18.45 -0.12 -4.35
N SER A 549 -19.47 -0.21 -3.49
CA SER A 549 -19.28 -0.34 -2.05
C SER A 549 -18.53 -1.63 -1.72
N PRO A 550 -17.82 -1.70 -0.57
CA PRO A 550 -17.05 -2.89 -0.20
C PRO A 550 -17.88 -4.18 -0.10
N ASP A 551 -19.18 -4.07 0.16
CA ASP A 551 -20.13 -5.19 0.19
C ASP A 551 -20.70 -5.57 -1.20
N GLY A 552 -20.39 -4.80 -2.25
CA GLY A 552 -20.82 -5.02 -3.63
C GLY A 552 -22.28 -4.67 -3.92
N THR A 553 -23.05 -4.18 -2.93
CA THR A 553 -24.50 -3.99 -3.08
C THR A 553 -24.88 -2.63 -3.66
N THR A 554 -23.99 -1.64 -3.56
CA THR A 554 -24.24 -0.25 -3.91
C THR A 554 -23.16 0.25 -4.89
N VAL A 555 -23.57 1.07 -5.86
CA VAL A 555 -22.68 1.79 -6.77
C VAL A 555 -22.80 3.28 -6.48
N ALA A 556 -21.69 3.89 -6.05
CA ALA A 556 -21.55 5.33 -5.96
C ALA A 556 -21.09 5.90 -7.31
N PHE A 557 -21.63 7.04 -7.73
CA PHE A 557 -21.19 7.73 -8.95
C PHE A 557 -21.55 9.22 -8.87
N ASN A 558 -20.88 10.04 -9.67
CA ASN A 558 -21.23 11.45 -9.79
C ASN A 558 -22.30 11.68 -10.84
N ARG A 559 -23.24 12.58 -10.57
CA ARG A 559 -24.26 13.04 -11.52
C ARG A 559 -24.10 14.52 -11.78
N LYS A 560 -24.21 14.95 -13.04
CA LYS A 560 -24.43 16.34 -13.45
C LYS A 560 -25.40 16.41 -14.64
N ASN A 561 -25.86 17.61 -14.99
CA ASN A 561 -26.73 17.80 -16.14
C ASN A 561 -26.04 17.40 -17.45
N GLY A 562 -26.75 16.64 -18.30
CA GLY A 562 -26.33 16.28 -19.65
C GLY A 562 -27.09 17.06 -20.72
N GLY A 563 -27.14 16.53 -21.94
CA GLY A 563 -27.88 17.14 -23.06
C GLY A 563 -27.26 18.44 -23.57
N GLY A 564 -25.91 18.55 -23.54
CA GLY A 564 -25.18 19.75 -24.00
C GLY A 564 -25.12 20.90 -22.99
N ARG A 565 -25.65 20.73 -21.77
CA ARG A 565 -25.54 21.71 -20.68
C ARG A 565 -24.17 21.64 -20.02
N VAL A 566 -23.67 22.79 -19.56
CA VAL A 566 -22.33 22.94 -18.98
C VAL A 566 -22.38 22.70 -17.47
N ASP A 567 -21.99 21.51 -17.02
CA ASP A 567 -21.48 21.22 -15.67
C ASP A 567 -22.22 21.81 -14.45
N GLU A 568 -23.54 21.90 -14.56
CA GLU A 568 -24.45 22.40 -13.51
C GLU A 568 -25.04 21.25 -12.68
N ARG A 569 -25.52 21.59 -11.48
CA ARG A 569 -26.34 20.72 -10.61
C ARG A 569 -25.67 19.38 -10.32
N SER A 570 -24.39 19.44 -9.95
CA SER A 570 -23.58 18.26 -9.69
C SER A 570 -23.82 17.66 -8.30
N GLY A 571 -23.69 16.35 -8.17
CA GLY A 571 -23.87 15.63 -6.91
C GLY A 571 -23.30 14.21 -6.93
N ILE A 572 -23.43 13.52 -5.81
CA ILE A 572 -23.05 12.10 -5.64
C ILE A 572 -24.30 11.30 -5.33
N LEU A 573 -24.51 10.23 -6.09
CA LEU A 573 -25.63 9.31 -5.95
C LEU A 573 -25.11 7.94 -5.51
N LEU A 574 -25.95 7.23 -4.77
CA LEU A 574 -25.76 5.85 -4.35
C LEU A 574 -26.94 5.04 -4.89
N ALA A 575 -26.69 4.14 -5.84
CA ALA A 575 -27.70 3.27 -6.42
C ALA A 575 -27.46 1.81 -6.04
N SER A 576 -28.52 1.03 -5.87
CA SER A 576 -28.38 -0.42 -5.74
C SER A 576 -27.78 -1.00 -7.01
N ALA A 577 -26.82 -1.91 -6.90
CA ALA A 577 -26.25 -2.65 -8.03
C ALA A 577 -27.32 -3.49 -8.76
N ALA A 578 -28.34 -3.95 -8.03
CA ALA A 578 -29.50 -4.63 -8.61
C ALA A 578 -30.53 -3.65 -9.22
N GLY A 579 -30.28 -2.34 -9.14
CA GLY A 579 -31.12 -1.25 -9.64
C GLY A 579 -32.42 -1.04 -8.87
N GLY A 580 -33.19 -0.01 -9.27
CA GLY A 580 -34.52 0.28 -8.73
C GLY A 580 -34.56 1.03 -7.39
N THR A 581 -33.44 1.11 -6.65
CA THR A 581 -33.33 1.98 -5.46
C THR A 581 -32.14 2.92 -5.60
N CYS A 582 -32.33 4.18 -5.22
CA CYS A 582 -31.29 5.18 -5.24
C CYS A 582 -31.46 6.20 -4.12
N ARG A 583 -30.33 6.75 -3.68
CA ARG A 583 -30.20 7.79 -2.67
C ARG A 583 -29.24 8.87 -3.17
N VAL A 584 -29.62 10.13 -3.01
CA VAL A 584 -28.71 11.27 -3.20
C VAL A 584 -27.89 11.44 -1.93
N LEU A 585 -26.56 11.36 -2.03
CA LEU A 585 -25.65 11.64 -0.92
C LEU A 585 -25.33 13.14 -0.86
N LEU A 586 -25.05 13.75 -2.02
CA LEU A 586 -24.79 15.17 -2.18
C LEU A 586 -25.57 15.69 -3.40
N PRO A 587 -26.13 16.91 -3.39
CA PRO A 587 -26.05 17.91 -2.32
C PRO A 587 -27.02 17.66 -1.15
N ASP A 588 -26.74 18.25 0.01
CA ASP A 588 -27.59 18.17 1.22
C ASP A 588 -29.05 18.57 0.96
N ALA A 589 -29.27 19.53 0.05
CA ALA A 589 -30.60 20.00 -0.32
C ALA A 589 -31.48 18.92 -0.99
N ALA A 590 -30.90 17.85 -1.53
CA ALA A 590 -31.61 16.70 -2.11
C ALA A 590 -31.41 15.40 -1.30
N ARG A 591 -30.52 15.42 -0.30
CA ARG A 591 -30.14 14.27 0.50
C ARG A 591 -31.33 13.68 1.24
N ASP A 592 -31.44 12.36 1.17
CA ASP A 592 -32.47 11.56 1.86
C ASP A 592 -33.94 11.97 1.56
N LYS A 593 -34.17 12.75 0.49
CA LYS A 593 -35.52 13.13 0.06
C LYS A 593 -36.15 12.02 -0.80
N PRO A 594 -37.39 11.60 -0.51
CA PRO A 594 -38.07 10.59 -1.32
C PRO A 594 -38.15 10.97 -2.80
N GLY A 595 -37.72 10.05 -3.67
CA GLY A 595 -37.73 10.23 -5.13
C GLY A 595 -36.70 11.25 -5.66
N ALA A 596 -35.74 11.71 -4.85
CA ALA A 596 -34.78 12.73 -5.26
C ALA A 596 -33.92 12.32 -6.47
N CYS A 597 -33.53 11.05 -6.58
CA CYS A 597 -32.75 10.58 -7.75
C CYS A 597 -33.53 10.71 -9.07
N GLY A 598 -34.85 10.53 -9.02
CA GLY A 598 -35.76 10.67 -10.15
C GLY A 598 -36.19 12.11 -10.41
N ARG A 599 -35.38 13.09 -10.00
CA ARG A 599 -35.60 14.52 -10.24
C ARG A 599 -34.28 15.18 -10.62
N GLU A 600 -34.37 16.37 -11.21
CA GLU A 600 -33.19 17.19 -11.42
C GLU A 600 -32.59 17.62 -10.07
N LEU A 601 -31.26 17.56 -9.95
CA LEU A 601 -30.59 17.95 -8.71
C LEU A 601 -30.74 19.47 -8.47
N PRO A 602 -30.77 19.91 -7.20
CA PRO A 602 -30.80 21.34 -6.86
C PRO A 602 -29.61 22.10 -7.44
N GLU A 603 -29.79 23.40 -7.60
CA GLU A 603 -28.71 24.31 -8.02
C GLU A 603 -27.58 24.35 -6.97
N THR A 604 -26.36 23.98 -7.37
CA THR A 604 -25.19 23.88 -6.48
C THR A 604 -24.16 24.99 -6.71
N THR A 605 -24.38 25.88 -7.68
CA THR A 605 -23.44 26.98 -8.00
C THR A 605 -23.20 27.97 -6.85
N GLY A 606 -24.17 28.14 -5.93
CA GLY A 606 -24.06 29.09 -4.81
C GLY A 606 -23.40 28.50 -3.55
N ASN A 607 -23.71 27.24 -3.21
CA ASN A 607 -23.37 26.64 -1.91
C ASN A 607 -22.52 25.37 -2.04
N GLY A 608 -22.18 24.94 -3.25
CA GLY A 608 -21.51 23.67 -3.51
C GLY A 608 -22.40 22.45 -3.23
N PRO A 609 -21.81 21.24 -3.27
CA PRO A 609 -20.41 20.97 -3.62
C PRO A 609 -20.11 21.31 -5.08
N TYR A 610 -18.93 21.86 -5.34
CA TYR A 610 -18.49 22.25 -6.68
C TYR A 610 -17.84 21.06 -7.39
N GLN A 611 -18.59 20.45 -8.33
CA GLN A 611 -18.16 19.28 -9.12
C GLN A 611 -17.57 18.12 -8.27
N PRO A 612 -18.32 17.53 -7.32
CA PRO A 612 -17.87 16.31 -6.68
C PRO A 612 -17.83 15.15 -7.69
N ARG A 613 -16.71 14.41 -7.74
CA ARG A 613 -16.47 13.31 -8.67
C ARG A 613 -15.46 12.29 -8.13
N ASP A 614 -15.24 11.23 -8.88
CA ASP A 614 -14.18 10.23 -8.65
C ASP A 614 -14.28 9.60 -7.25
N ALA A 615 -15.45 9.06 -6.92
CA ALA A 615 -15.70 8.50 -5.59
C ALA A 615 -14.92 7.20 -5.38
N ALA A 616 -14.29 7.06 -4.21
CA ALA A 616 -13.66 5.83 -3.76
C ALA A 616 -14.09 5.51 -2.32
N TRP A 617 -14.53 4.28 -2.10
CA TRP A 617 -15.01 3.85 -0.78
C TRP A 617 -13.86 3.61 0.20
N THR A 618 -14.05 4.06 1.44
CA THR A 618 -13.26 3.55 2.55
C THR A 618 -13.56 2.08 2.76
N ALA A 619 -12.58 1.33 3.26
CA ALA A 619 -12.68 -0.11 3.45
C ALA A 619 -13.93 -0.53 4.23
N ASP A 620 -14.30 0.23 5.26
CA ASP A 620 -15.46 -0.02 6.13
C ASP A 620 -16.82 0.35 5.52
N GLY A 621 -16.84 0.93 4.31
CA GLY A 621 -18.05 1.37 3.63
C GLY A 621 -18.76 2.56 4.29
N LYS A 622 -18.16 3.20 5.31
CA LYS A 622 -18.80 4.31 6.04
C LYS A 622 -18.53 5.68 5.42
N SER A 623 -17.46 5.80 4.64
CA SER A 623 -17.06 7.05 4.01
C SER A 623 -16.70 6.88 2.54
N LEU A 624 -16.76 7.99 1.80
CA LEU A 624 -16.21 8.14 0.46
C LEU A 624 -15.08 9.16 0.48
N VAL A 625 -13.98 8.85 -0.18
CA VAL A 625 -13.03 9.87 -0.64
C VAL A 625 -13.47 10.31 -2.02
N LEU A 626 -13.59 11.61 -2.25
CA LEU A 626 -13.97 12.17 -3.54
C LEU A 626 -13.12 13.36 -3.91
N THR A 627 -13.05 13.63 -5.20
CA THR A 627 -12.45 14.82 -5.78
C THR A 627 -13.51 15.92 -5.88
N GLY A 628 -13.18 17.17 -5.59
CA GLY A 628 -14.04 18.29 -5.95
C GLY A 628 -13.35 19.65 -5.81
N ARG A 629 -13.82 20.66 -6.53
CA ARG A 629 -13.19 21.99 -6.48
C ARG A 629 -13.24 22.60 -5.09
N GLY A 630 -12.16 23.32 -4.75
CA GLY A 630 -12.06 24.08 -3.50
C GLY A 630 -13.00 25.28 -3.43
N SER A 631 -13.38 25.85 -4.58
CA SER A 631 -14.29 26.99 -4.70
C SER A 631 -15.12 26.91 -5.99
N ARG A 632 -16.02 27.89 -6.18
CA ARG A 632 -16.91 27.97 -7.34
C ARG A 632 -16.17 28.14 -8.68
N ALA A 633 -15.06 28.88 -8.67
CA ALA A 633 -14.35 29.28 -9.90
C ALA A 633 -13.91 28.07 -10.72
N ALA A 634 -13.99 28.17 -12.06
CA ALA A 634 -13.68 27.06 -12.97
C ALA A 634 -12.21 26.60 -12.88
N ASN A 635 -11.27 27.55 -12.72
CA ASN A 635 -9.86 27.29 -12.47
C ASN A 635 -9.52 26.88 -11.02
N SER A 636 -10.50 26.78 -10.12
CA SER A 636 -10.22 26.34 -8.75
C SER A 636 -9.72 24.89 -8.76
N PRO A 637 -8.53 24.59 -8.21
CA PRO A 637 -8.03 23.22 -8.17
C PRO A 637 -8.97 22.29 -7.40
N GLU A 638 -9.14 21.06 -7.88
CA GLU A 638 -9.78 20.00 -7.12
C GLU A 638 -8.92 19.54 -5.96
N LYS A 639 -9.60 19.15 -4.89
CA LYS A 639 -9.04 18.67 -3.64
C LYS A 639 -9.76 17.38 -3.23
N LEU A 640 -9.06 16.54 -2.49
CA LEU A 640 -9.67 15.37 -1.87
C LEU A 640 -10.55 15.78 -0.70
N LYS A 641 -11.75 15.21 -0.64
CA LYS A 641 -12.72 15.38 0.43
C LYS A 641 -13.09 14.01 0.98
N LEU A 642 -13.13 13.88 2.30
CA LEU A 642 -13.68 12.71 2.97
C LEU A 642 -15.13 13.03 3.32
N VAL A 643 -16.06 12.18 2.89
CA VAL A 643 -17.51 12.34 3.06
C VAL A 643 -18.06 11.16 3.83
N ASP A 644 -18.69 11.44 4.96
CA ASP A 644 -19.41 10.43 5.73
C ASP A 644 -20.72 10.07 5.00
N VAL A 645 -20.92 8.78 4.71
CA VAL A 645 -22.05 8.29 3.91
C VAL A 645 -23.36 8.37 4.71
N ALA A 646 -23.29 8.21 6.03
CA ALA A 646 -24.47 8.19 6.90
C ALA A 646 -25.04 9.59 7.15
N THR A 647 -24.21 10.63 7.17
CA THR A 647 -24.56 12.01 7.53
C THR A 647 -24.39 13.02 6.40
N GLY A 648 -23.57 12.74 5.37
CA GLY A 648 -23.21 13.68 4.30
C GLY A 648 -22.17 14.72 4.72
N ALA A 649 -21.75 14.71 5.99
CA ALA A 649 -20.71 15.60 6.49
C ALA A 649 -19.41 15.37 5.72
N HIS A 650 -18.78 16.45 5.28
CA HIS A 650 -17.58 16.36 4.46
C HIS A 650 -16.57 17.46 4.76
N ASN A 651 -15.30 17.08 4.75
CA ASN A 651 -14.16 17.98 4.96
C ASN A 651 -13.06 17.67 3.96
N LEU A 652 -12.12 18.61 3.78
CA LEU A 652 -10.89 18.30 3.06
C LEU A 652 -10.17 17.14 3.74
N LEU A 653 -9.76 16.12 2.98
CA LEU A 653 -8.95 15.03 3.50
C LEU A 653 -7.57 15.58 3.86
N VAL A 654 -6.92 16.26 2.90
CA VAL A 654 -5.63 16.92 3.11
C VAL A 654 -5.78 18.44 2.98
N THR A 655 -5.58 19.17 4.07
CA THR A 655 -5.77 20.63 4.13
C THR A 655 -4.51 21.38 3.69
N GLY A 656 -4.65 22.45 2.91
CA GLY A 656 -3.53 23.36 2.61
C GLY A 656 -2.43 22.79 1.70
N LEU A 657 -2.63 21.63 1.08
CA LEU A 657 -1.76 21.20 -0.01
C LEU A 657 -1.95 22.12 -1.23
N PRO A 658 -0.87 22.53 -1.92
CA PRO A 658 -0.96 23.25 -3.19
C PRO A 658 -1.47 22.35 -4.32
N GLY A 659 -1.72 22.94 -5.49
CA GLY A 659 -2.05 22.21 -6.72
C GLY A 659 -3.36 21.42 -6.70
N ARG A 660 -3.52 20.51 -7.64
CA ARG A 660 -4.71 19.68 -7.83
C ARG A 660 -4.51 18.30 -7.21
N GLN A 661 -5.60 17.66 -6.79
CA GLN A 661 -5.64 16.26 -6.36
C GLN A 661 -6.86 15.61 -6.99
N LYS A 662 -6.68 14.51 -7.74
CA LYS A 662 -7.76 13.83 -8.48
C LYS A 662 -7.68 12.31 -8.42
N GLU A 663 -8.81 11.68 -8.73
CA GLU A 663 -8.96 10.23 -8.94
C GLU A 663 -8.54 9.37 -7.73
N PRO A 664 -9.02 9.64 -6.50
CA PRO A 664 -8.58 8.92 -5.32
C PRO A 664 -8.84 7.42 -5.44
N SER A 665 -7.93 6.62 -4.88
CA SER A 665 -8.11 5.19 -4.66
C SER A 665 -7.67 4.84 -3.25
N VAL A 666 -8.52 4.11 -2.52
CA VAL A 666 -8.28 3.77 -1.12
C VAL A 666 -7.67 2.38 -1.01
N GLN A 667 -6.53 2.28 -0.33
CA GLN A 667 -5.88 1.03 0.01
C GLN A 667 -6.78 0.25 0.97
N GLN A 668 -7.28 -0.89 0.49
CA GLN A 668 -8.15 -1.77 1.26
C GLN A 668 -7.34 -2.57 2.28
N SER A 669 -7.97 -2.90 3.41
CA SER A 669 -7.39 -3.75 4.45
C SER A 669 -8.45 -4.64 5.09
N VAL A 670 -8.05 -5.87 5.41
CA VAL A 670 -8.86 -6.88 6.11
C VAL A 670 -8.19 -7.23 7.44
N ASP A 671 -8.84 -8.05 8.25
CA ASP A 671 -8.25 -8.59 9.49
C ASP A 671 -8.82 -9.99 9.69
N LEU A 672 -8.16 -10.97 9.07
CA LEU A 672 -8.59 -12.36 9.04
C LEU A 672 -7.98 -13.15 10.20
N ALA A 673 -8.78 -13.46 11.20
CA ALA A 673 -8.35 -14.28 12.32
C ALA A 673 -8.89 -15.72 12.24
N VAL A 674 -8.12 -16.66 12.78
CA VAL A 674 -8.58 -18.03 13.07
C VAL A 674 -8.89 -18.16 14.55
N ARG A 675 -10.13 -18.53 14.88
CA ARG A 675 -10.55 -18.87 16.24
C ARG A 675 -10.84 -20.36 16.34
N ALA A 676 -9.86 -21.09 16.85
CA ALA A 676 -9.96 -22.53 17.07
C ALA A 676 -9.96 -22.85 18.58
N PRO A 677 -10.62 -23.95 19.02
CA PRO A 677 -10.52 -24.38 20.42
C PRO A 677 -9.10 -24.84 20.73
N GLU A 678 -8.61 -24.54 21.94
CA GLU A 678 -7.27 -24.98 22.39
C GLU A 678 -7.14 -26.51 22.40
N LYS A 679 -8.24 -27.21 22.69
CA LYS A 679 -8.29 -28.67 22.83
C LYS A 679 -9.61 -29.25 22.32
N SER A 680 -9.56 -30.37 21.61
CA SER A 680 -10.75 -31.11 21.19
C SER A 680 -11.20 -32.12 22.25
N ALA A 681 -12.41 -32.67 22.06
CA ALA A 681 -12.81 -33.88 22.78
C ALA A 681 -11.80 -35.03 22.50
N PRO A 682 -11.47 -35.85 23.51
CA PRO A 682 -10.57 -36.98 23.34
C PRO A 682 -11.19 -38.02 22.42
N LEU A 683 -10.36 -38.69 21.63
CA LEU A 683 -10.77 -39.74 20.71
C LEU A 683 -9.88 -40.98 20.88
N THR A 684 -10.40 -42.17 20.60
CA THR A 684 -9.59 -43.40 20.58
C THR A 684 -9.00 -43.65 19.20
N VAL A 685 -7.94 -44.44 19.09
CA VAL A 685 -7.47 -44.95 17.78
C VAL A 685 -8.64 -45.61 17.04
N GLY A 686 -8.87 -45.22 15.78
CA GLY A 686 -10.02 -45.62 14.96
C GLY A 686 -11.34 -44.91 15.28
N GLY A 687 -11.43 -44.16 16.37
CA GLY A 687 -12.57 -43.31 16.72
C GLY A 687 -12.55 -41.98 15.97
N SER A 688 -13.71 -41.32 15.88
CA SER A 688 -13.86 -40.01 15.24
C SER A 688 -14.40 -38.94 16.18
N THR A 689 -14.07 -37.68 15.89
CA THR A 689 -14.62 -36.51 16.58
C THR A 689 -14.75 -35.35 15.59
N THR A 690 -15.49 -34.30 15.97
CA THR A 690 -15.57 -33.07 15.17
C THR A 690 -14.95 -31.90 15.92
N VAL A 691 -14.29 -31.02 15.17
CA VAL A 691 -13.77 -29.76 15.67
C VAL A 691 -14.33 -28.64 14.81
N ARG A 692 -14.87 -27.61 15.47
CA ARG A 692 -15.30 -26.37 14.82
C ARG A 692 -14.19 -25.34 14.95
N VAL A 693 -13.87 -24.69 13.84
CA VAL A 693 -12.98 -23.53 13.77
C VAL A 693 -13.73 -22.39 13.09
N ASP A 694 -13.59 -21.19 13.63
CA ASP A 694 -14.23 -19.99 13.09
C ASP A 694 -13.17 -19.15 12.35
N VAL A 695 -13.43 -18.84 11.08
CA VAL A 695 -12.68 -17.81 10.34
C VAL A 695 -13.41 -16.49 10.52
N VAL A 696 -12.75 -15.48 11.06
CA VAL A 696 -13.37 -14.19 11.38
C VAL A 696 -12.68 -13.11 10.57
N ASN A 697 -13.46 -12.25 9.92
CA ASN A 697 -12.95 -10.99 9.39
C ASN A 697 -13.36 -9.86 10.34
N GLN A 698 -12.45 -9.40 11.20
CA GLN A 698 -12.69 -8.26 12.08
C GLN A 698 -12.32 -6.93 11.42
N GLY A 699 -11.83 -6.99 10.18
CA GLY A 699 -11.26 -5.87 9.47
C GLY A 699 -12.32 -5.08 8.72
N PRO A 700 -11.96 -3.89 8.22
CA PRO A 700 -12.91 -2.99 7.62
C PRO A 700 -13.37 -3.45 6.23
N ALA A 701 -12.53 -4.08 5.39
CA ALA A 701 -12.90 -4.53 4.04
C ALA A 701 -13.35 -5.99 3.98
N ALA A 702 -14.06 -6.37 2.92
CA ALA A 702 -14.34 -7.77 2.60
C ALA A 702 -13.06 -8.48 2.15
N SER A 703 -12.93 -9.78 2.47
CA SER A 703 -11.80 -10.61 2.07
C SER A 703 -12.21 -11.62 0.97
N PRO A 704 -12.08 -11.28 -0.31
CA PRO A 704 -12.29 -12.20 -1.42
C PRO A 704 -11.20 -13.29 -1.47
N GLY A 705 -11.54 -14.42 -2.10
CA GLY A 705 -10.60 -15.53 -2.27
C GLY A 705 -10.11 -16.16 -0.97
N THR A 706 -10.84 -15.99 0.14
CA THR A 706 -10.42 -16.47 1.46
C THR A 706 -10.31 -18.00 1.47
N ARG A 707 -9.18 -18.51 1.94
CA ARG A 707 -8.89 -19.93 2.03
C ARG A 707 -8.45 -20.31 3.44
N LEU A 708 -9.14 -21.27 4.04
CA LEU A 708 -8.70 -21.95 5.25
C LEU A 708 -7.91 -23.21 4.87
N THR A 709 -6.79 -23.42 5.54
CA THR A 709 -5.95 -24.62 5.43
C THR A 709 -5.86 -25.29 6.80
N VAL A 710 -5.92 -26.62 6.81
CA VAL A 710 -5.74 -27.45 8.02
C VAL A 710 -4.53 -28.36 7.84
N ALA A 711 -3.66 -28.45 8.84
CA ALA A 711 -2.47 -29.29 8.80
C ALA A 711 -2.52 -30.31 9.95
N PRO A 712 -3.01 -31.55 9.68
CA PRO A 712 -3.08 -32.59 10.70
C PRO A 712 -1.71 -33.23 10.96
N PRO A 713 -1.42 -33.60 12.21
CA PRO A 713 -0.23 -34.37 12.58
C PRO A 713 -0.42 -35.85 12.22
N LEU A 714 0.67 -36.64 12.25
CA LEU A 714 0.64 -38.06 11.87
C LEU A 714 -0.37 -38.91 12.66
N GLY A 715 -0.70 -38.52 13.90
CA GLY A 715 -1.63 -39.27 14.74
C GLY A 715 -3.11 -38.97 14.52
N VAL A 716 -3.47 -38.08 13.59
CA VAL A 716 -4.86 -37.71 13.30
C VAL A 716 -5.08 -37.67 11.79
N GLY A 717 -6.11 -38.37 11.30
CA GLY A 717 -6.62 -38.26 9.94
C GLY A 717 -7.77 -37.27 9.85
N ILE A 718 -7.99 -36.69 8.66
CA ILE A 718 -9.18 -35.90 8.36
C ILE A 718 -10.04 -36.68 7.38
N THR A 719 -11.31 -36.87 7.74
CA THR A 719 -12.26 -37.69 6.95
C THR A 719 -13.36 -36.85 6.31
N ALA A 720 -13.67 -35.69 6.89
CA ALA A 720 -14.57 -34.72 6.29
C ALA A 720 -14.19 -33.30 6.69
N LEU A 721 -14.46 -32.35 5.82
CA LEU A 721 -14.23 -30.93 6.02
C LEU A 721 -15.38 -30.18 5.35
N THR A 722 -16.09 -29.32 6.09
CA THR A 722 -17.31 -28.64 5.61
C THR A 722 -17.41 -27.23 6.20
N ALA A 723 -17.98 -26.28 5.46
CA ALA A 723 -18.29 -24.93 5.94
C ALA A 723 -19.82 -24.73 5.93
N PRO A 724 -20.55 -25.33 6.90
CA PRO A 724 -22.00 -25.32 6.88
C PRO A 724 -22.57 -23.90 6.94
N GLY A 725 -23.56 -23.61 6.10
CA GLY A 725 -24.23 -22.31 6.07
C GLY A 725 -23.46 -21.20 5.34
N THR A 726 -22.36 -21.52 4.65
CA THR A 726 -21.58 -20.55 3.86
C THR A 726 -21.86 -20.76 2.36
N PRO A 727 -22.64 -19.89 1.70
CA PRO A 727 -22.94 -20.02 0.28
C PRO A 727 -21.68 -20.01 -0.58
N GLY A 728 -21.56 -20.94 -1.52
CA GLY A 728 -20.41 -21.01 -2.44
C GLY A 728 -19.11 -21.55 -1.85
N ALA A 729 -19.06 -21.86 -0.54
CA ALA A 729 -17.87 -22.45 0.06
C ALA A 729 -17.64 -23.87 -0.46
N THR A 730 -16.39 -24.17 -0.83
CA THR A 730 -15.97 -25.50 -1.33
C THR A 730 -14.85 -26.03 -0.45
N CYS A 731 -15.09 -27.16 0.20
CA CYS A 731 -14.12 -27.82 1.07
C CYS A 731 -13.69 -29.16 0.49
N ASP A 732 -12.39 -29.42 0.53
CA ASP A 732 -11.79 -30.67 0.09
C ASP A 732 -10.97 -31.25 1.25
N ALA A 733 -11.47 -32.33 1.83
CA ALA A 733 -10.84 -33.02 2.95
C ALA A 733 -9.52 -33.70 2.56
N ALA A 734 -9.34 -34.08 1.29
CA ALA A 734 -8.10 -34.68 0.79
C ALA A 734 -7.03 -33.62 0.50
N ALA A 735 -7.45 -32.45 -0.01
CA ALA A 735 -6.58 -31.29 -0.18
C ALA A 735 -6.37 -30.49 1.12
N LEU A 736 -7.09 -30.84 2.21
CA LEU A 736 -7.00 -30.21 3.52
C LEU A 736 -7.27 -28.70 3.50
N THR A 737 -8.18 -28.27 2.63
CA THR A 737 -8.50 -26.84 2.45
C THR A 737 -9.99 -26.59 2.27
N CYS A 738 -10.44 -25.42 2.73
CA CYS A 738 -11.74 -24.85 2.39
C CYS A 738 -11.55 -23.50 1.70
N THR A 739 -12.09 -23.38 0.49
CA THR A 739 -12.28 -22.07 -0.17
C THR A 739 -13.58 -21.49 0.35
N LEU A 740 -13.49 -20.39 1.11
CA LEU A 740 -14.62 -19.75 1.78
C LEU A 740 -15.27 -18.65 0.92
N GLY A 741 -14.69 -18.36 -0.24
CA GLY A 741 -15.17 -17.30 -1.12
C GLY A 741 -14.85 -15.93 -0.51
N ILE A 742 -15.87 -15.10 -0.33
CA ILE A 742 -15.72 -13.75 0.22
C ILE A 742 -16.17 -13.77 1.67
N VAL A 743 -15.32 -13.24 2.55
CA VAL A 743 -15.65 -13.06 3.97
C VAL A 743 -15.89 -11.58 4.23
N PRO A 744 -17.15 -11.11 4.36
CA PRO A 744 -17.45 -9.70 4.58
C PRO A 744 -16.93 -9.16 5.93
N PRO A 745 -16.81 -7.83 6.08
CA PRO A 745 -16.43 -7.21 7.34
C PRO A 745 -17.33 -7.63 8.51
N GLY A 746 -16.73 -7.90 9.67
CA GLY A 746 -17.44 -8.28 10.90
C GLY A 746 -18.10 -9.67 10.87
N THR A 747 -17.90 -10.46 9.81
CA THR A 747 -18.51 -11.79 9.69
C THR A 747 -17.64 -12.88 10.28
N THR A 748 -18.31 -13.98 10.67
CA THR A 748 -17.67 -15.21 11.13
C THR A 748 -18.17 -16.37 10.29
N VAL A 749 -17.23 -17.10 9.68
CA VAL A 749 -17.48 -18.27 8.85
C VAL A 749 -17.08 -19.53 9.62
N PRO A 750 -18.06 -20.33 10.08
CA PRO A 750 -17.77 -21.58 10.79
C PRO A 750 -17.36 -22.68 9.83
N VAL A 751 -16.25 -23.35 10.13
CA VAL A 751 -15.78 -24.56 9.43
C VAL A 751 -15.72 -25.73 10.41
N THR A 752 -16.31 -26.85 10.01
CA THR A 752 -16.34 -28.09 10.77
C THR A 752 -15.44 -29.12 10.11
N VAL A 753 -14.48 -29.65 10.86
CA VAL A 753 -13.63 -30.78 10.45
C VAL A 753 -14.01 -32.04 11.23
N THR A 754 -14.02 -33.18 10.54
CA THR A 754 -14.16 -34.51 11.17
C THR A 754 -12.81 -35.20 11.17
N LEU A 755 -12.35 -35.53 12.37
CA LEU A 755 -11.04 -36.11 12.66
C LEU A 755 -11.19 -37.59 12.99
N THR A 756 -10.18 -38.40 12.64
CA THR A 756 -10.05 -39.81 13.05
C THR A 756 -8.71 -40.06 13.73
N GLY A 757 -8.72 -40.86 14.79
CA GLY A 757 -7.51 -41.22 15.53
C GLY A 757 -6.67 -42.26 14.82
N VAL A 758 -5.38 -41.98 14.69
CA VAL A 758 -4.41 -42.90 14.07
C VAL A 758 -3.38 -43.37 15.11
N THR A 759 -2.74 -42.43 15.82
CA THR A 759 -1.64 -42.74 16.75
C THR A 759 -1.91 -42.11 18.11
N PRO A 760 -1.83 -42.87 19.22
CA PRO A 760 -1.99 -42.33 20.57
C PRO A 760 -1.02 -41.18 20.86
N GLY A 761 -1.48 -40.18 21.62
CA GLY A 761 -0.73 -39.00 21.98
C GLY A 761 -1.57 -37.73 21.90
N ASP A 762 -1.02 -36.64 22.40
CA ASP A 762 -1.61 -35.31 22.23
C ASP A 762 -1.14 -34.76 20.88
N GLN A 763 -2.06 -34.72 19.92
CA GLN A 763 -1.78 -34.49 18.52
C GLN A 763 -2.11 -33.04 18.13
N PRO A 764 -1.14 -32.21 17.73
CA PRO A 764 -1.40 -30.82 17.40
C PRO A 764 -1.91 -30.63 15.97
N LEU A 765 -3.15 -30.18 15.84
CA LEU A 765 -3.79 -29.78 14.59
C LEU A 765 -3.59 -28.28 14.37
N GLU A 766 -2.90 -27.90 13.29
CA GLU A 766 -2.63 -26.50 12.98
C GLU A 766 -3.63 -25.97 11.96
N TRP A 767 -3.94 -24.68 12.07
CA TRP A 767 -4.89 -23.96 11.23
C TRP A 767 -4.24 -22.71 10.65
N SER A 768 -4.55 -22.38 9.39
CA SER A 768 -4.19 -21.09 8.82
C SER A 768 -5.23 -20.58 7.84
N VAL A 769 -5.44 -19.27 7.81
CA VAL A 769 -6.30 -18.60 6.82
C VAL A 769 -5.48 -17.62 5.99
N THR A 770 -5.78 -17.55 4.70
CA THR A 770 -5.21 -16.55 3.78
C THR A 770 -6.31 -15.87 2.98
N GLY A 771 -6.05 -14.65 2.53
CA GLY A 771 -6.91 -13.88 1.61
C GLY A 771 -6.05 -13.09 0.64
N THR A 772 -6.68 -12.45 -0.35
CA THR A 772 -5.95 -11.64 -1.36
C THR A 772 -5.76 -10.19 -0.93
N VAL A 773 -6.51 -9.72 0.08
CA VAL A 773 -6.43 -8.35 0.59
C VAL A 773 -5.41 -8.22 1.71
N LEU A 774 -4.78 -7.05 1.82
CA LEU A 774 -3.80 -6.75 2.88
C LEU A 774 -4.40 -6.99 4.27
N ASP A 775 -3.75 -7.85 5.05
CA ASP A 775 -4.05 -8.05 6.47
C ASP A 775 -2.92 -7.42 7.31
N PRO A 776 -3.17 -6.30 8.02
CA PRO A 776 -2.16 -5.66 8.86
C PRO A 776 -1.80 -6.45 10.12
N ARG A 777 -2.59 -7.46 10.53
CA ARG A 777 -2.34 -8.26 11.74
C ARG A 777 -2.22 -9.76 11.42
N PRO A 778 -1.31 -10.16 10.50
CA PRO A 778 -1.23 -11.54 10.00
C PRO A 778 -0.91 -12.61 11.05
N SER A 779 -0.61 -12.20 12.30
CA SER A 779 -0.28 -13.09 13.41
C SER A 779 -1.45 -13.91 13.94
N ASP A 780 -2.69 -13.44 13.81
CA ASP A 780 -3.89 -14.14 14.29
C ASP A 780 -4.58 -14.96 13.19
N ASN A 781 -4.04 -14.95 11.98
CA ASN A 781 -4.45 -15.78 10.84
C ASN A 781 -4.09 -17.26 11.02
N SER A 782 -3.51 -17.65 12.16
CA SER A 782 -3.13 -19.02 12.47
C SER A 782 -3.58 -19.42 13.87
N GLY A 783 -3.90 -20.68 14.05
CA GLY A 783 -4.35 -21.23 15.32
C GLY A 783 -3.96 -22.68 15.50
N ARG A 784 -4.15 -23.22 16.70
CA ARG A 784 -3.79 -24.59 17.04
C ARG A 784 -4.85 -25.23 17.93
N THR A 785 -5.17 -26.49 17.64
CA THR A 785 -6.02 -27.34 18.48
C THR A 785 -5.27 -28.61 18.86
N VAL A 786 -5.17 -28.91 20.16
CA VAL A 786 -4.63 -30.18 20.63
C VAL A 786 -5.71 -31.25 20.61
N VAL A 787 -5.46 -32.36 19.94
CA VAL A 787 -6.38 -33.49 19.78
C VAL A 787 -5.86 -34.68 20.60
N PRO A 788 -6.48 -35.02 21.74
CA PRO A 788 -6.01 -36.14 22.56
C PRO A 788 -6.44 -37.47 21.93
N VAL A 789 -5.48 -38.24 21.43
CA VAL A 789 -5.71 -39.60 20.91
C VAL A 789 -5.30 -40.60 21.98
N ARG A 790 -6.22 -41.49 22.36
CA ARG A 790 -6.03 -42.52 23.38
C ARG A 790 -6.11 -43.92 22.77
N GLU A 791 -5.54 -44.91 23.43
CA GLU A 791 -5.67 -46.30 23.00
C GLU A 791 -7.13 -46.77 23.09
N ALA A 792 -7.54 -47.62 22.14
CA ALA A 792 -8.85 -48.25 22.20
C ALA A 792 -8.87 -49.30 23.34
N PRO A 793 -9.97 -49.44 24.09
CA PRO A 793 -10.09 -50.49 25.10
C PRO A 793 -9.94 -51.89 24.47
N VAL A 794 -9.11 -52.74 25.07
CA VAL A 794 -8.91 -54.13 24.61
C VAL A 794 -10.18 -54.94 24.88
N PRO A 795 -10.83 -55.54 23.85
CA PRO A 795 -11.94 -56.47 24.06
C PRO A 795 -11.47 -57.78 24.72
N PRO A 796 -12.28 -58.44 25.56
CA PRO A 796 -11.88 -59.69 26.20
C PRO A 796 -11.69 -60.82 25.17
N LYS A 797 -10.59 -61.54 25.36
CA LYS A 797 -10.05 -62.62 24.50
C LYS A 797 -11.03 -63.81 24.36
N PRO A 798 -11.40 -64.26 23.15
CA PRO A 798 -12.07 -65.54 22.96
C PRO A 798 -11.10 -66.73 23.05
N THR A 799 -11.56 -67.81 23.66
CA THR A 799 -10.86 -69.09 23.90
C THR A 799 -10.73 -69.93 22.61
N PRO A 800 -9.61 -70.65 22.39
CA PRO A 800 -9.35 -71.38 21.14
C PRO A 800 -10.02 -72.76 21.09
N THR A 801 -10.35 -73.24 19.87
CA THR A 801 -10.78 -74.63 19.59
C THR A 801 -10.12 -75.13 18.28
N PRO A 802 -9.79 -76.43 18.16
CA PRO A 802 -8.70 -76.97 17.31
C PRO A 802 -9.07 -77.29 15.84
N PRO A 803 -8.08 -77.68 15.00
CA PRO A 803 -8.22 -77.78 13.54
C PRO A 803 -8.63 -79.18 13.05
N THR A 804 -9.29 -79.26 11.89
CA THR A 804 -9.42 -80.48 11.07
C THR A 804 -9.80 -80.09 9.61
N PRO A 805 -9.70 -80.98 8.60
CA PRO A 805 -8.76 -80.82 7.50
C PRO A 805 -9.41 -80.69 6.11
N THR A 806 -8.60 -80.28 5.14
CA THR A 806 -8.91 -80.14 3.70
C THR A 806 -9.23 -81.48 3.00
N PRO A 807 -10.28 -81.52 2.15
CA PRO A 807 -10.37 -82.50 1.06
C PRO A 807 -10.10 -81.88 -0.33
N ALA A 808 -9.53 -82.71 -1.20
CA ALA A 808 -9.14 -82.47 -2.58
C ALA A 808 -10.33 -82.59 -3.58
N PRO A 809 -10.15 -82.20 -4.87
CA PRO A 809 -11.21 -81.78 -5.79
C PRO A 809 -11.71 -82.85 -6.78
N PRO A 810 -12.87 -82.65 -7.45
CA PRO A 810 -13.08 -83.23 -8.78
C PRO A 810 -13.73 -82.30 -9.85
N THR A 811 -13.01 -82.21 -10.99
CA THR A 811 -13.41 -82.28 -12.42
C THR A 811 -14.77 -81.79 -12.95
N THR A 812 -14.72 -80.97 -14.01
CA THR A 812 -15.82 -80.56 -14.90
C THR A 812 -15.95 -81.42 -16.19
N PRO A 813 -17.15 -81.55 -16.82
CA PRO A 813 -17.39 -82.33 -18.05
C PRO A 813 -17.24 -81.52 -19.38
N PRO A 814 -17.34 -82.18 -20.56
CA PRO A 814 -16.68 -81.76 -21.80
C PRO A 814 -17.43 -80.72 -22.65
N THR A 815 -16.65 -79.97 -23.43
CA THR A 815 -17.05 -78.96 -24.41
C THR A 815 -17.41 -79.55 -25.79
N THR A 816 -18.51 -79.06 -26.39
CA THR A 816 -18.76 -79.07 -27.85
C THR A 816 -18.51 -77.68 -28.46
N PRO A 817 -18.16 -77.57 -29.76
CA PRO A 817 -17.52 -76.39 -30.32
C PRO A 817 -18.51 -75.37 -30.91
N PRO A 818 -18.23 -74.05 -30.82
CA PRO A 818 -18.82 -73.09 -31.74
C PRO A 818 -17.85 -72.72 -32.88
N THR A 819 -18.49 -72.34 -33.97
CA THR A 819 -17.98 -72.00 -35.29
C THR A 819 -17.13 -70.73 -35.34
N LYS A 820 -16.25 -70.70 -36.35
CA LYS A 820 -15.28 -69.64 -36.71
C LYS A 820 -15.94 -68.24 -36.89
N PRO A 821 -15.35 -67.16 -36.36
CA PRO A 821 -15.81 -65.78 -36.56
C PRO A 821 -15.39 -65.18 -37.91
N ALA A 822 -16.17 -64.21 -38.38
CA ALA A 822 -15.76 -63.24 -39.40
C ALA A 822 -14.70 -62.25 -38.82
N PRO A 823 -13.87 -61.59 -39.64
CA PRO A 823 -12.70 -60.84 -39.16
C PRO A 823 -13.14 -59.58 -38.39
N GLN A 824 -12.71 -59.48 -37.13
CA GLN A 824 -12.88 -58.28 -36.31
C GLN A 824 -11.67 -57.35 -36.50
N PRO A 825 -11.87 -56.01 -36.57
CA PRO A 825 -10.79 -55.03 -36.63
C PRO A 825 -9.80 -55.22 -35.45
N PRO A 826 -8.52 -54.80 -35.60
CA PRO A 826 -7.51 -55.02 -34.57
C PRO A 826 -8.01 -54.51 -33.22
N ALA A 827 -7.91 -55.35 -32.19
CA ALA A 827 -8.38 -55.04 -30.85
C ALA A 827 -7.74 -53.73 -30.37
N PRO A 828 -8.52 -52.84 -29.73
CA PRO A 828 -7.97 -51.60 -29.17
C PRO A 828 -6.85 -51.97 -28.18
N LYS A 829 -5.74 -51.22 -28.25
CA LYS A 829 -4.61 -51.38 -27.33
C LYS A 829 -4.76 -50.42 -26.15
N ALA A 830 -4.36 -50.85 -24.96
CA ALA A 830 -4.28 -49.96 -23.81
C ALA A 830 -3.05 -49.03 -23.94
N GLY A 831 -3.01 -47.93 -23.19
CA GLY A 831 -1.86 -47.01 -23.18
C GLY A 831 -1.52 -46.60 -21.76
N PRO A 832 -1.00 -47.52 -20.92
CA PRO A 832 -0.58 -47.22 -19.57
C PRO A 832 0.74 -46.45 -19.56
N GLY A 833 0.73 -45.19 -19.12
CA GLY A 833 1.94 -44.37 -18.97
C GLY A 833 2.16 -43.92 -17.53
N VAL A 834 3.40 -43.63 -17.15
CA VAL A 834 3.77 -43.15 -15.80
C VAL A 834 4.32 -41.73 -15.81
N SER A 835 3.98 -40.95 -14.80
CA SER A 835 4.55 -39.63 -14.53
C SER A 835 4.92 -39.48 -13.06
N ILE A 836 5.92 -38.64 -12.77
CA ILE A 836 6.40 -38.35 -11.41
C ILE A 836 6.27 -36.86 -11.15
N THR A 837 5.80 -36.50 -9.96
CA THR A 837 5.88 -35.13 -9.45
C THR A 837 6.45 -35.15 -8.03
N ALA A 838 7.36 -34.24 -7.71
CA ALA A 838 7.90 -34.07 -6.35
C ALA A 838 7.62 -32.63 -5.90
N GLN A 839 6.90 -32.45 -4.80
CA GLN A 839 6.52 -31.14 -4.30
C GLN A 839 6.66 -31.02 -2.77
N PRO A 840 7.27 -29.94 -2.26
CA PRO A 840 7.96 -28.89 -2.99
C PRO A 840 9.29 -29.38 -3.60
N ASN A 841 9.72 -28.77 -4.70
CA ASN A 841 11.02 -28.99 -5.34
C ASN A 841 11.57 -27.63 -5.84
N PRO A 842 12.52 -27.00 -5.12
CA PRO A 842 13.34 -27.60 -4.07
C PRO A 842 12.56 -27.92 -2.78
N GLY A 843 12.92 -29.04 -2.14
CA GLY A 843 12.59 -29.32 -0.75
C GLY A 843 13.62 -28.70 0.19
N TYR A 844 13.38 -28.77 1.51
CA TYR A 844 14.23 -28.16 2.52
C TYR A 844 14.49 -29.12 3.67
N VAL A 845 15.67 -29.01 4.29
CA VAL A 845 16.04 -29.83 5.46
C VAL A 845 15.08 -29.56 6.62
N GLY A 846 14.49 -30.62 7.18
CA GLY A 846 13.44 -30.54 8.20
C GLY A 846 12.03 -30.33 7.64
N GLY A 847 11.89 -30.14 6.33
CA GLY A 847 10.62 -30.09 5.63
C GLY A 847 10.10 -31.48 5.21
N ARG A 848 9.08 -31.51 4.36
CA ARG A 848 8.55 -32.74 3.74
C ARG A 848 8.46 -32.55 2.23
N VAL A 849 8.79 -33.59 1.47
CA VAL A 849 8.60 -33.62 0.02
C VAL A 849 7.70 -34.79 -0.33
N VAL A 850 6.55 -34.53 -0.96
CA VAL A 850 5.65 -35.56 -1.43
C VAL A 850 6.01 -35.90 -2.87
N VAL A 851 6.43 -37.15 -3.08
CA VAL A 851 6.68 -37.71 -4.40
C VAL A 851 5.45 -38.50 -4.82
N THR A 852 4.81 -38.07 -5.90
CA THR A 852 3.61 -38.68 -6.46
C THR A 852 3.92 -39.33 -7.79
N PHE A 853 3.71 -40.65 -7.87
CA PHE A 853 3.76 -41.45 -9.09
C PHE A 853 2.34 -41.64 -9.61
N THR A 854 2.05 -41.18 -10.81
CA THR A 854 0.73 -41.32 -11.44
C THR A 854 0.85 -42.24 -12.65
N VAL A 855 0.15 -43.38 -12.60
CA VAL A 855 0.00 -44.29 -13.73
C VAL A 855 -1.39 -44.09 -14.32
N ALA A 856 -1.48 -43.71 -15.60
CA ALA A 856 -2.74 -43.42 -16.26
C ALA A 856 -2.87 -44.27 -17.53
N ASN A 857 -4.08 -44.78 -17.78
CA ASN A 857 -4.38 -45.44 -19.05
C ASN A 857 -5.04 -44.45 -20.02
N GLY A 858 -4.27 -43.94 -20.97
CA GLY A 858 -4.70 -42.89 -21.89
C GLY A 858 -5.46 -43.39 -23.14
N ARG A 859 -5.79 -44.67 -23.25
CA ARG A 859 -6.36 -45.28 -24.47
C ARG A 859 -7.59 -46.15 -24.18
N ASP A 860 -8.22 -46.63 -25.25
CA ASP A 860 -9.58 -47.19 -25.24
C ASP A 860 -9.68 -48.69 -24.88
N ALA A 861 -8.62 -49.30 -24.35
CA ALA A 861 -8.66 -50.68 -23.85
C ALA A 861 -8.18 -50.80 -22.41
N LEU A 862 -8.61 -51.85 -21.71
CA LEU A 862 -8.24 -52.13 -20.32
C LEU A 862 -6.73 -52.44 -20.20
N ALA A 863 -6.02 -51.70 -19.35
CA ALA A 863 -4.62 -51.99 -19.03
C ALA A 863 -4.54 -52.97 -17.86
N THR A 864 -3.94 -54.15 -18.08
CA THR A 864 -3.98 -55.26 -17.11
C THR A 864 -2.59 -55.71 -16.66
N GLY A 865 -2.47 -56.16 -15.40
CA GLY A 865 -1.21 -56.73 -14.89
C GLY A 865 -0.09 -55.69 -14.72
N LEU A 866 -0.47 -54.48 -14.30
CA LEU A 866 0.42 -53.34 -14.12
C LEU A 866 1.33 -53.51 -12.89
N ARG A 867 2.65 -53.39 -13.10
CA ARG A 867 3.66 -53.39 -12.04
C ARG A 867 4.58 -52.20 -12.17
N LEU A 868 4.61 -51.35 -11.15
CA LEU A 868 5.45 -50.16 -11.11
C LEU A 868 6.64 -50.37 -10.19
N ARG A 869 7.87 -50.19 -10.70
CA ARG A 869 9.07 -50.12 -9.88
C ARG A 869 9.47 -48.66 -9.67
N ILE A 870 9.50 -48.23 -8.41
CA ILE A 870 9.91 -46.87 -8.03
C ILE A 870 11.35 -46.85 -7.49
N GLY A 871 12.09 -45.79 -7.80
CA GLY A 871 13.40 -45.50 -7.26
C GLY A 871 13.41 -44.15 -6.54
N LEU A 872 13.90 -44.14 -5.31
CA LEU A 872 14.04 -42.93 -4.48
C LEU A 872 15.52 -42.57 -4.33
N PRO A 873 15.88 -41.30 -4.10
CA PRO A 873 17.25 -40.88 -3.88
C PRO A 873 17.86 -41.56 -2.65
N GLU A 874 19.11 -42.03 -2.77
CA GLU A 874 19.80 -42.68 -1.65
C GLU A 874 20.04 -41.71 -0.49
N GLY A 875 19.82 -42.21 0.74
CA GLY A 875 20.12 -41.46 1.96
C GLY A 875 19.13 -40.35 2.31
N VAL A 876 17.92 -40.36 1.75
CA VAL A 876 16.80 -39.50 2.18
C VAL A 876 15.81 -40.32 3.02
N PRO A 877 15.57 -39.97 4.28
CA PRO A 877 14.55 -40.65 5.09
C PRO A 877 13.17 -40.55 4.43
N HIS A 878 12.38 -41.62 4.50
CA HIS A 878 11.02 -41.67 3.94
C HIS A 878 10.10 -42.54 4.79
N ASP A 879 8.79 -42.43 4.59
CA ASP A 879 7.71 -43.06 5.37
C ASP A 879 7.48 -44.56 5.06
N GLY A 880 8.44 -45.23 4.41
CA GLY A 880 8.34 -46.63 3.98
C GLY A 880 7.73 -46.82 2.58
N PRO A 881 7.53 -48.07 2.11
CA PRO A 881 6.94 -48.36 0.80
C PRO A 881 5.42 -48.06 0.80
N PRO A 882 4.87 -47.47 -0.29
CA PRO A 882 3.43 -47.22 -0.40
C PRO A 882 2.59 -48.50 -0.34
N PRO A 883 1.29 -48.41 -0.01
CA PRO A 883 0.38 -49.56 -0.05
C PRO A 883 0.40 -50.26 -1.42
N GLY A 884 0.60 -51.58 -1.41
CA GLY A 884 0.74 -52.39 -2.62
C GLY A 884 2.17 -52.51 -3.16
N CYS A 885 3.15 -51.88 -2.51
CA CYS A 885 4.57 -51.98 -2.83
C CYS A 885 5.34 -52.85 -1.82
N ASP A 886 6.30 -53.62 -2.33
CA ASP A 886 7.24 -54.35 -1.50
C ASP A 886 8.46 -53.49 -1.09
N ARG A 887 9.35 -54.06 -0.27
CA ARG A 887 10.58 -53.38 0.19
C ARG A 887 11.61 -53.11 -0.91
N SER A 888 11.46 -53.71 -2.10
CA SER A 888 12.30 -53.45 -3.26
C SER A 888 11.82 -52.26 -4.11
N GLY A 889 10.69 -51.65 -3.71
CA GLY A 889 10.05 -50.56 -4.46
C GLY A 889 9.20 -51.06 -5.62
N THR A 890 8.83 -52.34 -5.66
CA THR A 890 7.97 -52.90 -6.72
C THR A 890 6.52 -52.94 -6.23
N CYS A 891 5.64 -52.27 -6.97
CA CYS A 891 4.24 -52.06 -6.65
C CYS A 891 3.33 -52.81 -7.61
N THR A 892 2.38 -53.58 -7.09
CA THR A 892 1.31 -54.17 -7.91
C THR A 892 0.14 -53.22 -7.97
N LEU A 893 -0.26 -52.83 -9.18
CA LEU A 893 -1.34 -51.88 -9.43
C LEU A 893 -2.61 -52.61 -9.90
N PRO A 894 -3.81 -52.09 -9.61
CA PRO A 894 -5.05 -52.62 -10.17
C PRO A 894 -5.10 -52.40 -11.69
N ASP A 895 -5.92 -53.21 -12.37
CA ASP A 895 -6.20 -53.00 -13.78
C ASP A 895 -6.90 -51.64 -13.99
N LEU A 896 -6.51 -50.90 -15.02
CA LEU A 896 -7.00 -49.56 -15.29
C LEU A 896 -7.89 -49.53 -16.54
N ALA A 897 -9.16 -49.18 -16.34
CA ALA A 897 -10.08 -48.87 -17.43
C ALA A 897 -9.60 -47.65 -18.26
N PRO A 898 -10.09 -47.46 -19.50
CA PRO A 898 -9.80 -46.26 -20.29
C PRO A 898 -10.04 -44.97 -19.50
N GLY A 899 -9.03 -44.09 -19.45
CA GLY A 899 -9.06 -42.82 -18.71
C GLY A 899 -8.87 -42.95 -17.20
N ALA A 900 -8.77 -44.16 -16.64
CA ALA A 900 -8.52 -44.36 -15.22
C ALA A 900 -7.05 -44.12 -14.85
N ARG A 901 -6.82 -43.73 -13.59
CA ARG A 901 -5.49 -43.47 -13.02
C ARG A 901 -5.32 -44.16 -11.69
N SER A 902 -4.10 -44.67 -11.44
CA SER A 902 -3.63 -45.10 -10.13
C SER A 902 -2.54 -44.14 -9.65
N VAL A 903 -2.58 -43.79 -8.36
CA VAL A 903 -1.66 -42.82 -7.77
C VAL A 903 -0.98 -43.43 -6.56
N LEU A 904 0.35 -43.42 -6.55
CA LEU A 904 1.17 -43.82 -5.42
C LEU A 904 1.92 -42.61 -4.88
N ARG A 905 1.96 -42.45 -3.56
CA ARG A 905 2.65 -41.33 -2.90
C ARG A 905 3.67 -41.84 -1.89
N VAL A 906 4.85 -41.25 -1.90
CA VAL A 906 5.90 -41.43 -0.87
C VAL A 906 6.22 -40.07 -0.27
N VAL A 907 6.28 -39.98 1.06
CA VAL A 907 6.66 -38.74 1.74
C VAL A 907 8.11 -38.85 2.19
N LEU A 908 8.96 -38.03 1.58
CA LEU A 908 10.35 -37.86 1.97
C LEU A 908 10.43 -36.87 3.13
N SER A 909 11.31 -37.15 4.10
CA SER A 909 11.63 -36.31 5.25
C SER A 909 13.12 -35.96 5.23
N PRO A 910 13.53 -34.94 4.44
CA PRO A 910 14.94 -34.64 4.22
C PRO A 910 15.61 -34.14 5.50
N ASP A 911 16.75 -34.75 5.84
CA ASP A 911 17.57 -34.43 7.01
C ASP A 911 18.91 -33.76 6.65
N LYS A 912 19.24 -33.69 5.36
CA LYS A 912 20.43 -33.04 4.80
C LYS A 912 20.16 -32.51 3.39
N ALA A 913 20.92 -31.49 2.97
CA ALA A 913 20.87 -31.00 1.60
C ALA A 913 21.44 -32.03 0.63
N LEU A 914 20.81 -32.17 -0.54
CA LEU A 914 21.21 -33.10 -1.60
C LEU A 914 20.54 -32.76 -2.93
N THR A 915 21.13 -33.26 -4.01
CA THR A 915 20.47 -33.32 -5.32
C THR A 915 20.46 -34.77 -5.76
N GLY A 916 19.28 -35.31 -6.04
CA GLY A 916 19.10 -36.72 -6.42
C GLY A 916 18.03 -36.89 -7.50
N GLN A 917 17.76 -38.13 -7.88
CA GLN A 917 16.72 -38.46 -8.85
C GLN A 917 15.70 -39.43 -8.27
N VAL A 918 14.43 -39.17 -8.58
CA VAL A 918 13.32 -40.11 -8.41
C VAL A 918 13.04 -40.76 -9.76
N THR A 919 12.92 -42.08 -9.80
CA THR A 919 12.67 -42.83 -11.04
C THR A 919 11.44 -43.72 -10.92
N ALA A 920 10.81 -44.03 -12.06
CA ALA A 920 9.66 -44.90 -12.16
C ALA A 920 9.76 -45.74 -13.44
N ASN A 921 9.50 -47.04 -13.34
CA ASN A 921 9.47 -47.96 -14.47
C ASN A 921 8.24 -48.87 -14.37
N LEU A 922 7.32 -48.72 -15.32
CA LEU A 922 6.06 -49.44 -15.41
C LEU A 922 6.20 -50.63 -16.35
N THR A 923 5.63 -51.77 -15.95
CA THR A 923 5.53 -52.97 -16.78
C THR A 923 4.08 -53.45 -16.78
N THR A 924 3.66 -54.05 -17.89
CA THR A 924 2.30 -54.56 -18.09
C THR A 924 2.36 -55.94 -18.73
N THR A 925 1.44 -56.84 -18.36
CA THR A 925 1.26 -58.13 -19.06
C THR A 925 0.16 -58.07 -20.13
N GLY A 926 -0.55 -56.93 -20.22
CA GLY A 926 -1.56 -56.64 -21.23
C GLY A 926 -0.99 -55.97 -22.48
N THR A 927 -1.84 -55.38 -23.32
CA THR A 927 -1.40 -54.61 -24.49
C THR A 927 -0.94 -53.21 -24.10
N ASP A 928 0.06 -52.70 -24.80
CA ASP A 928 0.56 -51.33 -24.64
C ASP A 928 0.82 -50.73 -26.02
N ALA A 929 0.21 -49.57 -26.28
CA ALA A 929 0.34 -48.85 -27.52
C ALA A 929 1.61 -48.00 -27.59
N ASP A 930 2.19 -47.61 -26.45
CA ASP A 930 3.37 -46.74 -26.37
C ASP A 930 4.30 -47.12 -25.21
N PRO A 931 5.16 -48.14 -25.38
CA PRO A 931 6.07 -48.56 -24.32
C PRO A 931 7.08 -47.50 -23.85
N GLY A 932 7.22 -46.37 -24.56
CA GLY A 932 8.15 -45.29 -24.23
C GLY A 932 7.71 -44.44 -23.03
N ASP A 933 6.41 -44.36 -22.74
CA ASP A 933 5.86 -43.59 -21.61
C ASP A 933 5.82 -44.38 -20.29
N ASN A 934 6.30 -45.63 -20.32
CA ASN A 934 6.45 -46.49 -19.15
C ASN A 934 7.61 -46.09 -18.22
N THR A 935 8.42 -45.11 -18.59
CA THR A 935 9.53 -44.64 -17.75
C THR A 935 9.44 -43.16 -17.48
N ALA A 936 9.67 -42.76 -16.23
CA ALA A 936 9.73 -41.36 -15.82
C ALA A 936 10.88 -41.13 -14.85
N GLN A 937 11.45 -39.93 -14.91
CA GLN A 937 12.50 -39.47 -14.00
C GLN A 937 12.22 -38.02 -13.59
N GLN A 938 12.41 -37.70 -12.31
CA GLN A 938 12.26 -36.36 -11.76
C GLN A 938 13.47 -36.02 -10.90
N GLN A 939 14.15 -34.92 -11.23
CA GLN A 939 15.22 -34.39 -10.38
C GLN A 939 14.62 -33.81 -9.09
N LEU A 940 15.24 -34.10 -7.94
CA LEU A 940 14.88 -33.58 -6.63
C LEU A 940 16.06 -32.82 -6.02
N ARG A 941 15.86 -31.55 -5.66
CA ARG A 941 16.84 -30.71 -4.96
C ARG A 941 16.36 -30.44 -3.53
N ILE A 942 17.22 -30.64 -2.54
CA ILE A 942 16.97 -30.31 -1.13
C ILE A 942 17.97 -29.24 -0.68
N LEU A 943 17.46 -28.13 -0.15
CA LEU A 943 18.24 -26.98 0.33
C LEU A 943 18.39 -26.96 1.85
N GLN A 944 19.46 -26.34 2.33
CA GLN A 944 19.73 -26.13 3.76
C GLN A 944 19.58 -24.64 4.08
N PRO A 945 18.51 -24.20 4.74
CA PRO A 945 18.37 -22.81 5.15
C PRO A 945 19.52 -22.36 6.06
N ARG A 946 19.92 -21.09 5.95
CA ARG A 946 21.02 -20.49 6.74
C ARG A 946 20.79 -19.02 7.06
N ILE A 947 21.17 -18.57 8.25
CA ILE A 947 21.10 -17.15 8.65
C ILE A 947 22.47 -16.61 9.07
N VAL A 948 22.66 -15.30 8.88
CA VAL A 948 23.82 -14.54 9.37
C VAL A 948 23.38 -13.20 9.95
N ALA A 949 24.00 -12.77 11.06
CA ALA A 949 23.78 -11.44 11.63
C ALA A 949 24.83 -10.44 11.09
N VAL A 950 24.37 -9.27 10.64
CA VAL A 950 25.21 -8.24 10.02
C VAL A 950 24.88 -6.86 10.60
N PRO A 951 25.78 -6.23 11.36
CA PRO A 951 27.01 -6.80 11.91
C PRO A 951 26.73 -7.92 12.94
N PRO A 952 27.66 -8.85 13.20
CA PRO A 952 27.51 -9.92 14.19
C PRO A 952 27.73 -9.44 15.64
N ILE A 953 27.94 -8.14 15.84
CA ILE A 953 28.15 -7.50 17.15
C ILE A 953 27.33 -6.20 17.23
N GLY A 954 26.75 -5.90 18.39
CA GLY A 954 26.00 -4.67 18.59
C GLY A 954 25.90 -4.26 20.06
N ARG A 955 25.50 -3.00 20.29
CA ARG A 955 25.31 -2.44 21.65
C ARG A 955 23.82 -2.42 22.03
N PRO A 956 23.46 -2.37 23.32
CA PRO A 956 22.08 -2.07 23.72
C PRO A 956 21.54 -0.81 23.00
N GLY A 957 20.34 -0.90 22.43
CA GLY A 957 19.72 0.14 21.58
C GLY A 957 20.08 0.08 20.08
N PHE A 958 20.90 -0.88 19.65
CA PHE A 958 21.29 -1.09 18.25
C PHE A 958 20.33 -2.04 17.52
N VAL A 959 20.25 -1.91 16.19
CA VAL A 959 19.47 -2.82 15.32
C VAL A 959 20.45 -3.60 14.44
N THR A 960 20.44 -4.92 14.54
CA THR A 960 21.22 -5.79 13.63
C THR A 960 20.33 -6.35 12.51
N SER A 961 20.92 -6.57 11.34
CA SER A 961 20.26 -7.19 10.19
C SER A 961 20.54 -8.69 10.19
N VAL A 962 19.50 -9.52 10.33
CA VAL A 962 19.58 -10.97 10.14
C VAL A 962 19.24 -11.28 8.68
N ARG A 963 20.21 -11.79 7.93
CA ARG A 963 20.03 -12.17 6.52
C ARG A 963 19.88 -13.68 6.42
N GLY A 964 18.88 -14.15 5.67
CA GLY A 964 18.63 -15.56 5.41
C GLY A 964 18.86 -15.93 3.95
N GLU A 965 19.29 -17.17 3.70
CA GLU A 965 19.47 -17.80 2.38
C GLU A 965 18.91 -19.22 2.41
N ASP A 966 18.46 -19.73 1.25
CA ASP A 966 17.95 -21.09 1.06
C ASP A 966 16.68 -21.42 1.89
N PHE A 967 15.81 -20.43 2.13
CA PHE A 967 14.54 -20.64 2.82
C PHE A 967 13.36 -20.95 1.89
N PRO A 968 12.29 -21.60 2.40
CA PRO A 968 11.03 -21.75 1.68
C PRO A 968 10.43 -20.36 1.33
N PRO A 969 10.22 -20.04 0.04
CA PRO A 969 9.69 -18.74 -0.38
C PRO A 969 8.26 -18.55 0.14
N GLY A 970 7.93 -17.31 0.53
CA GLY A 970 6.56 -16.96 0.95
C GLY A 970 6.16 -17.45 2.34
N VAL A 971 7.04 -18.17 3.06
CA VAL A 971 6.74 -18.74 4.38
C VAL A 971 7.30 -17.85 5.50
N PRO A 972 6.50 -17.37 6.47
CA PRO A 972 6.99 -16.50 7.53
C PRO A 972 8.09 -17.15 8.40
N VAL A 973 9.20 -16.45 8.56
CA VAL A 973 10.32 -16.79 9.44
C VAL A 973 10.26 -15.92 10.69
N ARG A 974 10.26 -16.58 11.86
CA ARG A 974 10.27 -15.94 13.18
C ARG A 974 11.65 -16.04 13.82
N PHE A 975 12.12 -14.94 14.39
CA PHE A 975 13.37 -14.90 15.14
C PHE A 975 13.10 -15.02 16.65
N ALA A 976 13.94 -15.81 17.30
CA ALA A 976 14.10 -15.85 18.75
C ALA A 976 15.58 -15.72 19.09
N TRP A 977 15.91 -15.22 20.28
CA TRP A 977 17.30 -15.18 20.74
C TRP A 977 17.41 -15.46 22.25
N LYS A 978 18.56 -15.96 22.70
CA LYS A 978 18.84 -16.22 24.12
C LYS A 978 20.32 -15.93 24.46
N PRO A 979 20.64 -15.44 25.68
CA PRO A 979 19.77 -14.81 26.68
C PRO A 979 19.53 -13.31 26.39
N GLY A 980 18.34 -12.75 26.57
CA GLY A 980 18.08 -11.31 26.33
C GLY A 980 16.62 -10.90 26.44
N ILE A 981 16.33 -9.60 26.46
CA ILE A 981 14.97 -9.03 26.53
C ILE A 981 14.57 -8.56 25.13
N THR A 982 13.57 -9.17 24.49
CA THR A 982 13.05 -8.71 23.18
C THR A 982 11.55 -8.43 23.20
N ALA A 983 11.15 -7.42 22.42
CA ALA A 983 9.85 -7.39 21.75
C ALA A 983 9.88 -8.29 20.51
N ALA A 984 8.73 -8.82 20.08
CA ALA A 984 8.64 -9.66 18.88
C ALA A 984 9.11 -8.86 17.64
N ALA A 985 10.08 -9.39 16.89
CA ALA A 985 10.39 -8.88 15.55
C ALA A 985 9.25 -9.29 14.60
N ALA A 986 8.91 -8.42 13.64
CA ALA A 986 7.94 -8.76 12.60
C ALA A 986 8.40 -10.03 11.85
N PRO A 987 7.51 -11.02 11.62
CA PRO A 987 7.86 -12.18 10.82
C PRO A 987 8.38 -11.73 9.46
N THR A 988 9.56 -12.20 9.07
CA THR A 988 10.14 -11.88 7.77
C THR A 988 9.78 -12.98 6.78
N VAL A 989 9.38 -12.61 5.56
CA VAL A 989 8.98 -13.57 4.53
C VAL A 989 10.10 -13.68 3.49
N PRO A 990 10.66 -14.89 3.26
CA PRO A 990 11.63 -15.14 2.20
C PRO A 990 11.06 -14.80 0.82
N GLN A 991 11.87 -14.11 0.02
CA GLN A 991 11.58 -13.79 -1.38
C GLN A 991 11.54 -15.06 -2.23
N ALA A 992 11.16 -14.92 -3.50
CA ALA A 992 11.08 -16.05 -4.44
C ALA A 992 12.43 -16.80 -4.62
N ASP A 993 13.56 -16.12 -4.38
CA ASP A 993 14.90 -16.71 -4.42
C ASP A 993 15.32 -17.40 -3.11
N GLY A 994 14.46 -17.41 -2.09
CA GLY A 994 14.71 -18.01 -0.78
C GLY A 994 15.54 -17.14 0.17
N THR A 995 15.78 -15.86 -0.18
CA THR A 995 16.51 -14.91 0.67
C THR A 995 15.59 -14.00 1.47
N PHE A 996 16.06 -13.48 2.61
CA PHE A 996 15.38 -12.41 3.33
C PHE A 996 16.31 -11.52 4.14
N ILE A 997 15.80 -10.36 4.55
CA ILE A 997 16.44 -9.49 5.54
C ILE A 997 15.43 -9.17 6.65
N GLY A 998 15.73 -9.61 7.87
CA GLY A 998 14.97 -9.30 9.07
C GLY A 998 15.75 -8.35 9.98
N GLN A 999 15.07 -7.40 10.63
CA GLN A 999 15.69 -6.51 11.61
C GLN A 999 15.43 -7.00 13.03
N LEU A 1000 16.50 -7.04 13.85
CA LEU A 1000 16.42 -7.41 15.25
C LEU A 1000 16.91 -6.25 16.12
N LEU A 1001 16.00 -5.67 16.92
CA LEU A 1001 16.30 -4.59 17.86
C LEU A 1001 16.82 -5.15 19.18
N ILE A 1002 17.99 -4.67 19.60
CA ILE A 1002 18.57 -4.89 20.93
C ILE A 1002 18.02 -3.80 21.84
N LEU A 1003 17.25 -4.16 22.87
CA LEU A 1003 16.65 -3.15 23.75
C LEU A 1003 17.72 -2.37 24.54
N ALA A 1004 17.43 -1.12 24.86
CA ALA A 1004 18.36 -0.26 25.60
C ALA A 1004 18.71 -0.79 27.02
N LYS A 1005 17.85 -1.65 27.60
CA LYS A 1005 18.06 -2.30 28.90
C LYS A 1005 18.50 -3.77 28.79
N ASP A 1006 18.96 -4.19 27.62
CA ASP A 1006 19.35 -5.59 27.41
C ASP A 1006 20.69 -5.94 28.09
N GLN A 1007 20.90 -7.22 28.36
CA GLN A 1007 22.13 -7.72 28.99
C GLN A 1007 23.28 -7.77 27.96
N THR A 1008 24.54 -7.72 28.39
CA THR A 1008 25.72 -7.96 27.52
C THR A 1008 26.07 -9.45 27.46
N GLY A 1009 26.86 -9.87 26.45
CA GLY A 1009 27.37 -11.24 26.29
C GLY A 1009 26.98 -11.90 24.96
N PRO A 1010 27.44 -13.14 24.72
CA PRO A 1010 27.13 -13.90 23.50
C PRO A 1010 25.66 -14.28 23.44
N ARG A 1011 25.11 -14.32 22.23
CA ARG A 1011 23.71 -14.63 21.89
C ARG A 1011 23.67 -15.64 20.76
N ILE A 1012 22.63 -16.46 20.79
CA ILE A 1012 22.27 -17.30 19.65
C ILE A 1012 20.94 -16.78 19.11
N ILE A 1013 20.94 -16.32 17.87
CA ILE A 1013 19.73 -15.99 17.11
C ILE A 1013 19.26 -17.28 16.44
N THR A 1014 17.99 -17.64 16.65
CA THR A 1014 17.33 -18.80 16.06
C THR A 1014 16.22 -18.34 15.13
N ALA A 1015 16.27 -18.75 13.85
CA ALA A 1015 15.17 -18.61 12.90
C ALA A 1015 14.35 -19.91 12.86
N SER A 1016 13.02 -19.78 12.93
CA SER A 1016 12.08 -20.90 12.89
C SER A 1016 10.86 -20.56 12.05
N GLY A 1017 10.27 -21.56 11.39
CA GLY A 1017 9.10 -21.38 10.54
C GLY A 1017 8.65 -22.71 9.92
N PRO A 1018 7.49 -22.72 9.23
CA PRO A 1018 7.00 -23.89 8.52
C PRO A 1018 7.98 -24.39 7.45
N GLY A 1019 8.05 -25.70 7.24
CA GLY A 1019 8.74 -26.28 6.08
C GLY A 1019 10.26 -26.41 6.18
N PHE A 1020 10.88 -26.10 7.32
CA PHE A 1020 12.31 -26.35 7.58
C PHE A 1020 12.62 -26.50 9.08
N SER A 1021 13.76 -27.12 9.40
CA SER A 1021 14.26 -27.21 10.79
C SER A 1021 14.83 -25.87 11.27
N PRO A 1022 14.67 -25.47 12.54
CA PRO A 1022 15.23 -24.22 13.05
C PRO A 1022 16.74 -24.09 12.80
N VAL A 1023 17.18 -22.89 12.42
CA VAL A 1023 18.59 -22.59 12.11
C VAL A 1023 19.11 -21.46 12.98
N GLN A 1024 20.41 -21.46 13.26
CA GLN A 1024 21.01 -20.57 14.26
C GLN A 1024 22.20 -19.78 13.73
N THR A 1025 22.45 -18.61 14.30
CA THR A 1025 23.67 -17.81 14.10
C THR A 1025 24.06 -17.10 15.39
N ASP A 1026 25.36 -16.89 15.58
CA ASP A 1026 25.91 -16.23 16.76
C ASP A 1026 25.84 -14.71 16.63
N PHE A 1027 25.64 -14.04 17.76
CA PHE A 1027 25.64 -12.58 17.85
C PHE A 1027 26.20 -12.10 19.20
N LEU A 1028 26.96 -11.02 19.25
CA LEU A 1028 27.59 -10.53 20.49
C LEU A 1028 27.05 -9.16 20.92
N VAL A 1029 26.54 -9.06 22.15
CA VAL A 1029 26.13 -7.78 22.74
C VAL A 1029 27.24 -7.23 23.62
N VAL A 1030 27.77 -6.04 23.30
CA VAL A 1030 28.86 -5.40 24.06
C VAL A 1030 28.47 -4.01 24.58
N ASN A 1031 29.09 -3.59 25.68
CA ASN A 1031 28.96 -2.22 26.18
C ASN A 1031 29.83 -1.27 25.35
N GLY A 1032 29.39 -0.03 25.12
CA GLY A 1032 29.98 0.93 24.19
C GLY A 1032 31.41 1.41 24.50
N THR A 1033 32.02 0.91 25.57
CA THR A 1033 33.40 1.25 26.00
C THR A 1033 34.45 0.20 25.62
N VAL A 1034 34.07 -0.88 24.93
CA VAL A 1034 35.02 -1.94 24.52
C VAL A 1034 35.18 -1.90 22.99
N GLN A 1035 36.36 -1.51 22.51
CA GLN A 1035 36.73 -1.67 21.10
C GLN A 1035 36.99 -3.16 20.79
N PRO A 1036 36.71 -3.63 19.56
CA PRO A 1036 37.09 -4.98 19.14
C PRO A 1036 38.62 -5.14 19.23
N PRO A 1037 39.13 -6.27 19.75
CA PRO A 1037 40.49 -6.67 19.42
C PRO A 1037 40.48 -7.05 17.92
N ASP A 1038 41.44 -6.50 17.16
CA ASP A 1038 41.83 -6.92 15.80
C ASP A 1038 41.26 -6.19 14.58
N GLU A 1039 41.17 -4.85 14.59
CA GLU A 1039 41.28 -4.07 13.35
C GLU A 1039 42.42 -3.05 13.41
N VAL A 1040 43.65 -3.59 13.38
CA VAL A 1040 44.82 -2.84 12.94
C VAL A 1040 44.95 -3.02 11.42
N SER A 1041 44.92 -1.89 10.72
CA SER A 1041 45.40 -1.65 9.34
C SER A 1041 44.54 -2.09 8.14
N ARG A 1042 43.94 -1.12 7.45
CA ARG A 1042 44.56 -0.45 6.28
C ARG A 1042 43.87 0.88 5.95
N ARG A 1043 44.72 1.83 5.54
CA ARG A 1043 44.40 3.18 5.05
C ARG A 1043 43.68 3.14 3.70
#